data_AF-A0A2N3FUP2-F1
#
_entry.id   AF-A0A2N3FUP2-F1
#
_cell.length_a   1.000
_cell.length_b   1.000
_cell.length_c   1.000
_cell.angle_alpha   90.00
_cell.angle_beta   90.00
_cell.angle_gamma   90.00
#
_symmetry.space_group_name_H-M   'P 1'
#
loop_
_entity.id
_entity.type
_entity.pdbx_description
1 polymer ?
#
loop_
_entity_poly.entity_id
_entity_poly.type
_entity_poly.pdbx_seq_one_letter_code
_entity_poly.pdbx_strand_id
1 'polypeptide(L)'
;MTTTTTPEPATATPPARRLGLLLAVYLLGIFMGAIDTGIVTPARTIIQNDLGVDDATGIWMITIYTLAYAASIPVMGKLADRYGRKPIYLLSITLFGVGSLLCGLSQDVGSFEMLIIARAIQAVGGGGIVPIATAEFGTSVPPEKRGMALGLVGGVYGVANIFGSSAGSLILDIFGAHNWQFIFYVNVPISLVIIVAGLVILPNHKVEQVAKIDLLGITVLVAMILSLLYGLRNIDFFDLGASITGTDVYPYLLGFLVLLPLFILAERRATDPVLNLSYFTDFAIVVTLLLAFLAGVILMGVIFVPQFAENALGIPTGDGGYFVIILGLASGIGAPLSGTLTDRFGPKLVLGFGVVVSAIAAAVGVWWAIPSPSWASVCTTLALMGLGLGFTIGSPLNYMMLDRTPAAESNSALATLSLVRSIGTTLAPAFLVGFLAHAGADLQANLTAVLPTQVSAPALPYAADLQATFAELKTDPDLKDKLKDVTFPDLAAQTTINIDANGGGTLPDDLVELLRTADVTNITARTKTVAERMFAEQTPSVISDITEGVNTGVASLDTAREDVDKAHAKLVKAVKGIDSGIAGMRKASTGMRSGIAGMTRAIAGMDSGIAGMTKGVRGMTTAIAKVDHDLAGLREARAGVQAGYDAIMGALPPGSPEPPPAQDLHAQLDQLDAAIAGAKQGRAALIGKRTTLEHKRAALVASRAGVRSERSALQGKLSTLEGKLATAISDRAKLVRARDDLTGVSTELAATRHKLIVLRDAVPGAFETAKDDYLAEIDALSPTLEKTFADTLNTGFRGIYLSTMAAALLAALLLTLYPRRAKSEDQ
;
A
#
# COMPACT_ATOMS: atom_id res chain seq x y z
N MET A 1 -98.60 -9.10 -34.96
CA MET A 1 -98.05 -9.47 -33.63
C MET A 1 -96.83 -8.61 -33.40
N THR A 2 -96.98 -7.58 -32.58
CA THR A 2 -95.92 -6.64 -32.17
C THR A 2 -95.18 -7.25 -30.98
N THR A 3 -93.93 -7.65 -31.18
CA THR A 3 -93.04 -8.09 -30.11
C THR A 3 -92.57 -6.87 -29.33
N THR A 4 -93.11 -6.71 -28.12
CA THR A 4 -92.64 -5.79 -27.09
C THR A 4 -91.21 -6.16 -26.67
N THR A 5 -90.24 -5.31 -27.03
CA THR A 5 -88.92 -5.28 -26.42
C THR A 5 -89.05 -4.75 -25.00
N THR A 6 -88.82 -5.61 -24.01
CA THR A 6 -88.62 -5.21 -22.61
C THR A 6 -87.42 -4.26 -22.49
N PRO A 7 -87.48 -3.20 -21.67
CA PRO A 7 -86.35 -2.31 -21.46
C PRO A 7 -85.24 -3.05 -20.70
N GLU A 8 -84.02 -2.91 -21.18
CA GLU A 8 -82.79 -3.31 -20.49
C GLU A 8 -82.71 -2.59 -19.12
N PRO A 9 -82.41 -3.30 -18.01
CA PRO A 9 -82.33 -2.66 -16.71
C PRO A 9 -81.14 -1.71 -16.66
N ALA A 10 -81.41 -0.42 -16.50
CA ALA A 10 -80.39 0.59 -16.27
C ALA A 10 -79.56 0.20 -15.02
N THR A 11 -78.27 -0.04 -15.22
CA THR A 11 -77.29 -0.22 -14.14
C THR A 11 -77.34 1.00 -13.23
N ALA A 12 -77.91 0.85 -12.03
CA ALA A 12 -78.05 1.93 -11.07
C ALA A 12 -76.66 2.44 -10.66
N THR A 13 -76.33 3.67 -11.05
CA THR A 13 -75.12 4.38 -10.61
C THR A 13 -75.08 4.42 -9.08
N PRO A 14 -74.01 3.93 -8.42
CA PRO A 14 -73.93 3.95 -6.97
C PRO A 14 -74.04 5.41 -6.46
N PRO A 15 -74.65 5.64 -5.28
CA PRO A 15 -74.77 6.99 -4.73
C PRO A 15 -73.40 7.66 -4.61
N ALA A 16 -73.30 8.95 -4.94
CA ALA A 16 -72.02 9.66 -5.16
C ALA A 16 -70.98 9.50 -4.03
N ARG A 17 -71.43 9.37 -2.77
CA ARG A 17 -70.57 9.13 -1.60
C ARG A 17 -69.90 7.75 -1.60
N ARG A 18 -70.58 6.71 -2.11
CA ARG A 18 -70.00 5.37 -2.29
C ARG A 18 -69.00 5.33 -3.45
N LEU A 19 -69.26 6.08 -4.53
CA LEU A 19 -68.34 6.17 -5.66
C LEU A 19 -67.01 6.81 -5.24
N GLY A 20 -67.03 7.92 -4.48
CA GLY A 20 -65.80 8.55 -3.99
C GLY A 20 -64.92 7.64 -3.13
N LEU A 21 -65.53 6.88 -2.21
CA LEU A 21 -64.81 5.90 -1.37
C LEU A 21 -64.23 4.74 -2.19
N LEU A 22 -64.98 4.25 -3.18
CA LEU A 22 -64.51 3.22 -4.11
C LEU A 22 -63.26 3.70 -4.86
N LEU A 23 -63.33 4.90 -5.45
CA LEU A 23 -62.22 5.49 -6.20
C LEU A 23 -61.00 5.76 -5.30
N ALA A 24 -61.22 6.18 -4.05
CA ALA A 24 -60.13 6.38 -3.09
C ALA A 24 -59.34 5.09 -2.79
N VAL A 25 -60.01 3.94 -2.68
CA VAL A 25 -59.33 2.64 -2.47
C VAL A 25 -58.44 2.27 -3.66
N TYR A 26 -58.90 2.52 -4.88
CA TYR A 26 -58.09 2.30 -6.09
C TYR A 26 -56.93 3.29 -6.21
N LEU A 27 -57.15 4.58 -5.90
CA LEU A 27 -56.09 5.59 -5.91
C LEU A 27 -55.03 5.32 -4.85
N LEU A 28 -55.41 4.81 -3.67
CA LEU A 28 -54.45 4.45 -2.63
C LEU A 28 -53.53 3.30 -3.08
N GLY A 29 -54.07 2.32 -3.82
CA GLY A 29 -53.24 1.27 -4.43
C GLY A 29 -52.34 1.81 -5.54
N ILE A 30 -52.86 2.68 -6.42
CA ILE A 30 -52.04 3.35 -7.45
C ILE A 30 -50.90 4.13 -6.79
N PHE A 31 -51.19 4.88 -5.72
CA PHE A 31 -50.20 5.63 -4.97
C PHE A 31 -49.13 4.70 -4.37
N MET A 32 -49.54 3.61 -3.72
CA MET A 32 -48.64 2.61 -3.17
C MET A 32 -47.74 1.95 -4.25
N GLY A 33 -48.31 1.57 -5.39
CA GLY A 33 -47.53 0.96 -6.47
C GLY A 33 -46.54 1.93 -7.13
N ALA A 34 -46.94 3.20 -7.28
CA ALA A 34 -46.13 4.23 -7.91
C ALA A 34 -45.06 4.83 -6.98
N ILE A 35 -45.30 4.87 -5.67
CA ILE A 35 -44.28 5.34 -4.71
C ILE A 35 -43.15 4.31 -4.58
N ASP A 36 -43.47 3.01 -4.64
CA ASP A 36 -42.50 1.91 -4.52
C ASP A 36 -41.47 1.87 -5.65
N THR A 37 -41.86 2.26 -6.86
CA THR A 37 -40.91 2.38 -7.97
C THR A 37 -39.85 3.46 -7.73
N GLY A 38 -40.20 4.52 -6.98
CA GLY A 38 -39.28 5.60 -6.65
C GLY A 38 -38.51 5.37 -5.34
N ILE A 39 -39.13 4.78 -4.32
CA ILE A 39 -38.61 4.69 -2.94
C ILE A 39 -37.31 3.90 -2.82
N VAL A 40 -37.06 3.01 -3.77
CA VAL A 40 -35.91 2.10 -3.79
C VAL A 40 -34.69 2.73 -4.43
N THR A 41 -34.86 3.72 -5.31
CA THR A 41 -33.76 4.25 -6.13
C THR A 41 -32.61 4.85 -5.31
N PRO A 42 -32.82 5.66 -4.24
CA PRO A 42 -31.70 6.15 -3.41
C PRO A 42 -31.07 5.04 -2.54
N ALA A 43 -31.82 3.98 -2.24
CA ALA A 43 -31.34 2.87 -1.43
C ALA A 43 -30.64 1.79 -2.27
N ARG A 44 -30.64 1.90 -3.61
CA ARG A 44 -30.14 0.84 -4.50
C ARG A 44 -28.71 0.44 -4.15
N THR A 45 -27.81 1.41 -4.08
CA THR A 45 -26.39 1.18 -3.79
C THR A 45 -26.19 0.70 -2.35
N ILE A 46 -26.97 1.22 -1.39
CA ILE A 46 -26.96 0.78 0.00
C ILE A 46 -27.34 -0.71 0.11
N ILE A 47 -28.45 -1.11 -0.50
CA ILE A 47 -28.93 -2.51 -0.48
C ILE A 47 -27.93 -3.45 -1.16
N GLN A 48 -27.39 -3.03 -2.31
CA GLN A 48 -26.37 -3.78 -3.05
C GLN A 48 -25.11 -4.01 -2.19
N ASN A 49 -24.65 -2.96 -1.54
CA ASN A 49 -23.47 -2.96 -0.68
C ASN A 49 -23.68 -3.79 0.59
N ASP A 50 -24.82 -3.65 1.26
CA ASP A 50 -25.16 -4.38 2.48
C ASP A 50 -25.31 -5.91 2.24
N LEU A 51 -25.69 -6.30 1.02
CA LEU A 51 -25.81 -7.70 0.61
C LEU A 51 -24.60 -8.24 -0.17
N GLY A 52 -23.51 -7.47 -0.28
CA GLY A 52 -22.24 -7.90 -0.85
C GLY A 52 -22.26 -8.22 -2.35
N VAL A 53 -23.17 -7.62 -3.13
CA VAL A 53 -23.30 -7.87 -4.58
C VAL A 53 -22.71 -6.74 -5.43
N ASP A 54 -22.24 -7.05 -6.64
CA ASP A 54 -21.66 -6.04 -7.55
C ASP A 54 -22.73 -5.18 -8.24
N ASP A 55 -22.32 -4.12 -8.97
CA ASP A 55 -23.25 -3.20 -9.64
C ASP A 55 -24.17 -3.89 -10.66
N ALA A 56 -23.60 -4.86 -11.39
CA ALA A 56 -24.31 -5.62 -12.41
C ALA A 56 -25.38 -6.53 -11.80
N THR A 57 -25.10 -7.13 -10.64
CA THR A 57 -26.03 -7.96 -9.88
C THR A 57 -27.04 -7.09 -9.13
N GLY A 58 -26.61 -6.04 -8.45
CA GLY A 58 -27.46 -5.16 -7.63
C GLY A 58 -28.61 -4.51 -8.41
N ILE A 59 -28.39 -4.14 -9.68
CA ILE A 59 -29.46 -3.58 -10.51
C ILE A 59 -30.53 -4.62 -10.93
N TRP A 60 -30.30 -5.92 -10.72
CA TRP A 60 -31.36 -6.92 -10.87
C TRP A 60 -32.52 -6.65 -9.93
N MET A 61 -32.31 -5.99 -8.79
CA MET A 61 -33.41 -5.58 -7.90
C MET A 61 -34.45 -4.74 -8.63
N ILE A 62 -34.02 -3.82 -9.50
CA ILE A 62 -34.92 -2.96 -10.29
C ILE A 62 -35.36 -3.68 -11.56
N THR A 63 -34.43 -4.38 -12.22
CA THR A 63 -34.69 -5.05 -13.51
C THR A 63 -35.69 -6.19 -13.37
N ILE A 64 -35.57 -7.03 -12.34
CA ILE A 64 -36.51 -8.12 -12.10
C ILE A 64 -37.91 -7.57 -11.80
N TYR A 65 -37.98 -6.44 -11.09
CA TYR A 65 -39.23 -5.79 -10.76
C TYR A 65 -39.91 -5.29 -12.04
N THR A 66 -39.20 -4.54 -12.89
CA THR A 66 -39.78 -4.02 -14.14
C THR A 66 -40.13 -5.15 -15.12
N LEU A 67 -39.31 -6.20 -15.19
CA LEU A 67 -39.54 -7.40 -16.00
C LEU A 67 -40.81 -8.15 -15.58
N ALA A 68 -40.93 -8.49 -14.30
CA ALA A 68 -42.09 -9.18 -13.75
C ALA A 68 -43.35 -8.30 -13.78
N TYR A 69 -43.20 -6.98 -13.61
CA TYR A 69 -44.28 -6.00 -13.77
C TYR A 69 -44.80 -6.00 -15.21
N ALA A 70 -43.93 -5.89 -16.21
CA ALA A 70 -44.33 -5.89 -17.61
C ALA A 70 -45.01 -7.21 -18.04
N ALA A 71 -44.47 -8.34 -17.58
CA ALA A 71 -45.02 -9.66 -17.85
C ALA A 71 -46.38 -9.90 -17.18
N SER A 72 -46.65 -9.27 -16.02
CA SER A 72 -47.89 -9.49 -15.26
C SER A 72 -49.07 -8.66 -15.76
N ILE A 73 -48.85 -7.51 -16.43
CA ILE A 73 -49.92 -6.64 -16.98
C ILE A 73 -50.97 -7.43 -17.79
N PRO A 74 -50.61 -8.19 -18.86
CA PRO A 74 -51.61 -8.90 -19.66
C PRO A 74 -52.29 -10.03 -18.88
N VAL A 75 -51.56 -10.68 -17.97
CA VAL A 75 -52.08 -11.77 -17.13
C VAL A 75 -53.14 -11.24 -16.17
N MET A 76 -52.81 -10.19 -15.40
CA MET A 76 -53.69 -9.60 -14.41
C MET A 76 -54.91 -8.93 -15.05
N GLY A 77 -54.74 -8.29 -16.21
CA GLY A 77 -55.85 -7.72 -16.98
C GLY A 77 -56.90 -8.78 -17.36
N LYS A 78 -56.48 -9.86 -18.02
CA LYS A 78 -57.40 -10.94 -18.41
C LYS A 78 -57.98 -11.71 -17.22
N LEU A 79 -57.22 -11.89 -16.14
CA LEU A 79 -57.76 -12.45 -14.91
C LEU A 79 -58.86 -11.56 -14.32
N ALA A 80 -58.68 -10.23 -14.33
CA ALA A 80 -59.66 -9.27 -13.83
C ALA A 80 -60.93 -9.23 -14.69
N ASP A 81 -60.79 -9.37 -16.01
CA ASP A 81 -61.93 -9.46 -16.93
C ASP A 81 -62.75 -10.74 -16.70
N ARG A 82 -62.10 -11.86 -16.36
CA ARG A 82 -62.79 -13.14 -16.10
C ARG A 82 -63.39 -13.27 -14.71
N TYR A 83 -62.58 -13.05 -13.68
CA TYR A 83 -62.96 -13.31 -12.29
C TYR A 83 -63.58 -12.09 -11.61
N GLY A 84 -63.63 -10.96 -12.30
CA GLY A 84 -64.05 -9.67 -11.77
C GLY A 84 -62.88 -8.88 -11.20
N ARG A 85 -63.03 -7.56 -11.18
CA ARG A 85 -61.94 -6.63 -10.83
C ARG A 85 -61.61 -6.62 -9.35
N LYS A 86 -62.61 -6.70 -8.47
CA LYS A 86 -62.41 -6.74 -7.00
C LYS A 86 -61.46 -7.85 -6.55
N PRO A 87 -61.71 -9.14 -6.84
CA PRO A 87 -60.86 -10.21 -6.32
C PRO A 87 -59.43 -10.13 -6.86
N ILE A 88 -59.25 -9.77 -8.14
CA ILE A 88 -57.92 -9.68 -8.75
C ILE A 88 -57.17 -8.41 -8.28
N TYR A 89 -57.87 -7.31 -8.05
CA TYR A 89 -57.26 -6.13 -7.41
C TYR A 89 -56.76 -6.45 -5.99
N LEU A 90 -57.58 -7.11 -5.16
CA LEU A 90 -57.16 -7.49 -3.80
C LEU A 90 -56.05 -8.54 -3.80
N LEU A 91 -56.06 -9.47 -4.77
CA LEU A 91 -54.95 -10.40 -4.99
C LEU A 91 -53.66 -9.64 -5.35
N SER A 92 -53.77 -8.63 -6.22
CA SER A 92 -52.64 -7.79 -6.63
C SER A 92 -52.04 -7.03 -5.44
N ILE A 93 -52.88 -6.42 -4.60
CA ILE A 93 -52.44 -5.76 -3.35
C ILE A 93 -51.84 -6.77 -2.36
N THR A 94 -52.39 -7.97 -2.27
CA THR A 94 -51.87 -9.02 -1.38
C THR A 94 -50.49 -9.51 -1.82
N LEU A 95 -50.31 -9.79 -3.12
CA LEU A 95 -49.03 -10.17 -3.69
C LEU A 95 -48.00 -9.05 -3.52
N PHE A 96 -48.42 -7.80 -3.71
CA PHE A 96 -47.57 -6.64 -3.46
C PHE A 96 -47.15 -6.54 -1.99
N GLY A 97 -48.09 -6.64 -1.05
CA GLY A 97 -47.80 -6.57 0.39
C GLY A 97 -46.94 -7.72 0.90
N VAL A 98 -47.19 -8.96 0.44
CA VAL A 98 -46.37 -10.14 0.76
C VAL A 98 -44.99 -10.01 0.14
N GLY A 99 -44.90 -9.62 -1.14
CA GLY A 99 -43.61 -9.37 -1.79
C GLY A 99 -42.81 -8.31 -1.05
N SER A 100 -43.43 -7.20 -0.66
CA SER A 100 -42.76 -6.15 0.13
C SER A 100 -42.32 -6.65 1.51
N LEU A 101 -43.14 -7.44 2.21
CA LEU A 101 -42.73 -8.07 3.46
C LEU A 101 -41.49 -8.96 3.28
N LEU A 102 -41.48 -9.79 2.23
CA LEU A 102 -40.35 -10.67 1.91
C LEU A 102 -39.10 -9.87 1.48
N CYS A 103 -39.27 -8.74 0.79
CA CYS A 103 -38.16 -7.84 0.46
C CYS A 103 -37.51 -7.29 1.74
N GLY A 104 -38.30 -6.87 2.74
CA GLY A 104 -37.74 -6.43 4.02
C GLY A 104 -37.02 -7.55 4.78
N LEU A 105 -37.64 -8.74 4.84
CA LEU A 105 -37.05 -9.92 5.50
C LEU A 105 -35.75 -10.40 4.83
N SER A 106 -35.54 -10.07 3.56
CA SER A 106 -34.31 -10.46 2.84
C SER A 106 -33.05 -9.83 3.45
N GLN A 107 -33.18 -8.67 4.09
CA GLN A 107 -32.10 -8.06 4.85
C GLN A 107 -31.78 -8.89 6.10
N ASP A 108 -32.82 -9.25 6.86
CA ASP A 108 -32.68 -10.01 8.12
C ASP A 108 -32.04 -11.40 7.88
N VAL A 109 -32.22 -11.96 6.68
CA VAL A 109 -31.61 -13.22 6.23
C VAL A 109 -30.25 -13.01 5.55
N GLY A 110 -29.93 -11.79 5.10
CA GLY A 110 -28.72 -11.49 4.34
C GLY A 110 -28.69 -12.13 2.94
N SER A 111 -29.84 -12.22 2.26
CA SER A 111 -29.96 -12.94 0.97
C SER A 111 -30.47 -12.05 -0.16
N PHE A 112 -29.57 -11.70 -1.09
CA PHE A 112 -29.94 -11.01 -2.33
C PHE A 112 -30.86 -11.84 -3.23
N GLU A 113 -30.68 -13.17 -3.30
CA GLU A 113 -31.56 -14.04 -4.07
C GLU A 113 -33.01 -14.00 -3.56
N MET A 114 -33.19 -14.01 -2.23
CA MET A 114 -34.50 -13.83 -1.61
C MET A 114 -35.11 -12.48 -1.98
N LEU A 115 -34.32 -11.40 -1.96
CA LEU A 115 -34.76 -10.07 -2.38
C LEU A 115 -35.25 -10.08 -3.83
N ILE A 116 -34.51 -10.69 -4.77
CA ILE A 116 -34.88 -10.77 -6.18
C ILE A 116 -36.19 -11.55 -6.37
N ILE A 117 -36.36 -12.68 -5.70
CA ILE A 117 -37.60 -13.47 -5.75
C ILE A 117 -38.77 -12.69 -5.16
N ALA A 118 -38.57 -12.06 -4.01
CA ALA A 118 -39.56 -11.21 -3.35
C ALA A 118 -39.99 -10.04 -4.24
N ARG A 119 -39.04 -9.41 -4.94
CA ARG A 119 -39.29 -8.36 -5.93
C ARG A 119 -40.10 -8.82 -7.11
N ALA A 120 -39.83 -10.02 -7.63
CA ALA A 120 -40.64 -10.59 -8.69
C ALA A 120 -42.10 -10.79 -8.23
N ILE A 121 -42.32 -11.32 -7.02
CA ILE A 121 -43.66 -11.48 -6.43
C ILE A 121 -44.35 -10.12 -6.25
N GLN A 122 -43.63 -9.14 -5.70
CA GLN A 122 -44.11 -7.77 -5.50
C GLN A 122 -44.55 -7.14 -6.82
N ALA A 123 -43.72 -7.26 -7.87
CA ALA A 123 -43.95 -6.73 -9.20
C ALA A 123 -45.13 -7.37 -9.92
N VAL A 124 -45.36 -8.68 -9.71
CA VAL A 124 -46.56 -9.36 -10.22
C VAL A 124 -47.82 -8.73 -9.63
N GLY A 125 -47.80 -8.37 -8.34
CA GLY A 125 -48.85 -7.56 -7.73
C GLY A 125 -48.96 -6.17 -8.34
N GLY A 126 -47.84 -5.46 -8.44
CA GLY A 126 -47.76 -4.10 -9.00
C GLY A 126 -48.36 -3.97 -10.40
N GLY A 127 -48.05 -4.90 -11.30
CA GLY A 127 -48.53 -4.87 -12.69
C GLY A 127 -50.03 -5.13 -12.84
N GLY A 128 -50.72 -5.59 -11.80
CA GLY A 128 -52.19 -5.66 -11.76
C GLY A 128 -52.87 -4.40 -11.22
N ILE A 129 -52.26 -3.73 -10.23
CA ILE A 129 -52.89 -2.60 -9.50
C ILE A 129 -53.32 -1.48 -10.44
N VAL A 130 -52.39 -0.95 -11.24
CA VAL A 130 -52.62 0.22 -12.11
C VAL A 130 -53.62 -0.07 -13.23
N PRO A 131 -53.49 -1.14 -14.05
CA PRO A 131 -54.43 -1.39 -15.14
C PRO A 131 -55.84 -1.72 -14.64
N ILE A 132 -55.97 -2.49 -13.55
CA ILE A 132 -57.29 -2.83 -12.99
C ILE A 132 -57.97 -1.58 -12.42
N ALA A 133 -57.23 -0.74 -11.69
CA ALA A 133 -57.75 0.54 -11.21
C ALA A 133 -58.19 1.44 -12.37
N THR A 134 -57.34 1.60 -13.38
CA THR A 134 -57.64 2.42 -14.57
C THR A 134 -58.89 1.94 -15.29
N ALA A 135 -59.04 0.62 -15.47
CA ALA A 135 -60.22 0.02 -16.05
C ALA A 135 -61.49 0.28 -15.21
N GLU A 136 -61.39 0.25 -13.88
CA GLU A 136 -62.49 0.57 -12.97
C GLU A 136 -62.93 2.03 -13.06
N PHE A 137 -61.97 2.96 -13.11
CA PHE A 137 -62.25 4.37 -13.36
C PHE A 137 -62.93 4.58 -14.72
N GLY A 138 -62.53 3.82 -15.74
CA GLY A 138 -63.10 3.87 -17.08
C GLY A 138 -64.56 3.38 -17.18
N THR A 139 -65.02 2.50 -16.28
CA THR A 139 -66.39 1.96 -16.34
C THR A 139 -67.32 2.50 -15.25
N SER A 140 -66.82 2.76 -14.05
CA SER A 140 -67.64 3.14 -12.88
C SER A 140 -67.98 4.62 -12.85
N VAL A 141 -67.27 5.44 -13.63
CA VAL A 141 -67.48 6.88 -13.73
C VAL A 141 -68.34 7.19 -14.96
N PRO A 142 -69.34 8.10 -14.84
CA PRO A 142 -70.14 8.55 -15.97
C PRO A 142 -69.27 9.06 -17.14
N PRO A 143 -69.65 8.79 -18.41
CA PRO A 143 -68.85 9.12 -19.59
C PRO A 143 -68.30 10.55 -19.61
N GLU A 144 -69.09 11.53 -19.15
CA GLU A 144 -68.75 12.95 -19.16
C GLU A 144 -67.61 13.30 -18.19
N LYS A 145 -67.38 12.46 -17.17
CA LYS A 145 -66.37 12.68 -16.12
C LYS A 145 -65.18 11.72 -16.23
N ARG A 146 -65.18 10.77 -17.16
CA ARG A 146 -64.11 9.75 -17.32
C ARG A 146 -62.75 10.37 -17.56
N GLY A 147 -62.67 11.40 -18.40
CA GLY A 147 -61.40 12.11 -18.68
C GLY A 147 -60.76 12.70 -17.40
N MET A 148 -61.56 13.38 -16.57
CA MET A 148 -61.11 13.90 -15.27
C MET A 148 -60.69 12.77 -14.31
N ALA A 149 -61.42 11.67 -14.32
CA ALA A 149 -61.16 10.52 -13.46
C ALA A 149 -59.85 9.79 -13.83
N LEU A 150 -59.61 9.57 -15.13
CA LEU A 150 -58.35 9.03 -15.65
C LEU A 150 -57.19 10.03 -15.45
N GLY A 151 -57.46 11.33 -15.54
CA GLY A 151 -56.51 12.38 -15.16
C GLY A 151 -56.10 12.31 -13.69
N LEU A 152 -57.03 11.99 -12.77
CA LEU A 152 -56.73 11.81 -11.35
C LEU A 152 -55.85 10.58 -11.10
N VAL A 153 -56.08 9.48 -11.83
CA VAL A 153 -55.20 8.29 -11.80
C VAL A 153 -53.78 8.66 -12.21
N GLY A 154 -53.62 9.35 -13.34
CA GLY A 154 -52.30 9.82 -13.81
C GLY A 154 -51.66 10.83 -12.85
N GLY A 155 -52.45 11.72 -12.24
CA GLY A 155 -51.99 12.71 -11.27
C GLY A 155 -51.47 12.07 -9.98
N VAL A 156 -52.22 11.12 -9.40
CA VAL A 156 -51.78 10.38 -8.20
C VAL A 156 -50.56 9.53 -8.50
N TYR A 157 -50.54 8.83 -9.64
CA TYR A 157 -49.37 8.07 -10.10
C TYR A 157 -48.14 8.97 -10.23
N GLY A 158 -48.30 10.14 -10.86
CA GLY A 158 -47.25 11.14 -11.01
C GLY A 158 -46.73 11.60 -9.65
N VAL A 159 -47.60 12.15 -8.79
CA VAL A 159 -47.25 12.62 -7.43
C VAL A 159 -46.55 11.53 -6.62
N ALA A 160 -47.07 10.31 -6.60
CA ALA A 160 -46.45 9.20 -5.90
C ALA A 160 -45.02 8.91 -6.40
N ASN A 161 -44.82 8.87 -7.71
CA ASN A 161 -43.51 8.62 -8.30
C ASN A 161 -42.51 9.77 -8.02
N ILE A 162 -43.00 11.02 -7.98
CA ILE A 162 -42.24 12.23 -7.64
C ILE A 162 -41.69 12.16 -6.21
N PHE A 163 -42.55 11.79 -5.27
CA PHE A 163 -42.20 11.75 -3.85
C PHE A 163 -41.53 10.44 -3.43
N GLY A 164 -41.58 9.39 -4.27
CA GLY A 164 -41.03 8.07 -3.97
C GLY A 164 -39.58 8.12 -3.53
N SER A 165 -38.67 8.62 -4.37
CA SER A 165 -37.25 8.66 -4.03
C SER A 165 -36.95 9.52 -2.81
N SER A 166 -37.63 10.65 -2.63
CA SER A 166 -37.44 11.47 -1.43
C SER A 166 -37.97 10.79 -0.17
N ALA A 167 -39.05 9.99 -0.27
CA ALA A 167 -39.50 9.15 0.83
C ALA A 167 -38.50 8.04 1.16
N GLY A 168 -37.79 7.51 0.15
CA GLY A 168 -36.70 6.55 0.33
C GLY A 168 -35.55 7.13 1.14
N SER A 169 -35.03 8.29 0.73
CA SER A 169 -34.02 9.05 1.48
C SER A 169 -34.49 9.37 2.89
N LEU A 170 -35.73 9.82 3.06
CA LEU A 170 -36.29 10.11 4.39
C LEU A 170 -36.33 8.87 5.30
N ILE A 171 -36.68 7.70 4.77
CA ILE A 171 -36.67 6.46 5.55
C ILE A 171 -35.23 6.09 5.95
N LEU A 172 -34.27 6.20 5.03
CA LEU A 172 -32.85 5.94 5.32
C LEU A 172 -32.31 6.91 6.38
N ASP A 173 -32.73 8.17 6.37
CA ASP A 173 -32.32 9.16 7.37
C ASP A 173 -32.93 8.88 8.75
N ILE A 174 -34.20 8.49 8.80
CA ILE A 174 -34.91 8.24 10.06
C ILE A 174 -34.44 6.94 10.72
N PHE A 175 -34.28 5.87 9.94
CA PHE A 175 -33.98 4.52 10.45
C PHE A 175 -32.49 4.16 10.34
N GLY A 176 -31.70 4.94 9.59
CA GLY A 176 -30.30 4.67 9.28
C GLY A 176 -30.12 3.83 8.01
N ALA A 177 -29.02 4.04 7.30
CA ALA A 177 -28.69 3.32 6.06
C ALA A 177 -28.63 1.79 6.22
N HIS A 178 -28.22 1.32 7.40
CA HIS A 178 -28.20 -0.11 7.75
C HIS A 178 -29.59 -0.70 8.03
N ASN A 179 -30.66 0.07 7.97
CA ASN A 179 -32.02 -0.41 8.18
C ASN A 179 -32.91 -0.12 6.96
N TRP A 180 -32.43 -0.52 5.78
CA TRP A 180 -33.15 -0.31 4.52
C TRP A 180 -34.41 -1.16 4.39
N GLN A 181 -34.61 -2.22 5.20
CA GLN A 181 -35.81 -3.05 5.18
C GLN A 181 -37.09 -2.26 5.45
N PHE A 182 -37.02 -1.14 6.17
CA PHE A 182 -38.17 -0.25 6.41
C PHE A 182 -38.74 0.40 5.13
N ILE A 183 -37.91 0.53 4.09
CA ILE A 183 -38.36 0.97 2.75
C ILE A 183 -39.41 0.02 2.19
N PHE A 184 -39.31 -1.27 2.52
CA PHE A 184 -40.28 -2.28 2.11
C PHE A 184 -41.39 -2.46 3.14
N TYR A 185 -41.07 -2.40 4.43
CA TYR A 185 -42.08 -2.57 5.47
C TYR A 185 -43.13 -1.48 5.48
N VAL A 186 -42.85 -0.27 4.99
CA VAL A 186 -43.85 0.82 4.87
C VAL A 186 -45.05 0.44 4.00
N ASN A 187 -44.87 -0.42 3.00
CA ASN A 187 -45.95 -0.85 2.11
C ASN A 187 -46.88 -1.89 2.75
N VAL A 188 -46.41 -2.63 3.76
CA VAL A 188 -47.17 -3.71 4.42
C VAL A 188 -48.42 -3.17 5.15
N PRO A 189 -48.34 -2.16 6.05
CA PRO A 189 -49.52 -1.60 6.68
C PRO A 189 -50.44 -0.90 5.67
N ILE A 190 -49.88 -0.26 4.63
CA ILE A 190 -50.67 0.36 3.55
C ILE A 190 -51.47 -0.70 2.79
N SER A 191 -50.83 -1.81 2.41
CA SER A 191 -51.47 -2.95 1.75
C SER A 191 -52.59 -3.52 2.60
N LEU A 192 -52.37 -3.70 3.91
CA LEU A 192 -53.39 -4.20 4.83
C LEU A 192 -54.60 -3.27 4.90
N VAL A 193 -54.37 -1.95 4.97
CA VAL A 193 -55.45 -0.94 4.95
C VAL A 193 -56.24 -1.03 3.65
N ILE A 194 -55.56 -1.13 2.49
CA ILE A 194 -56.23 -1.25 1.18
C ILE A 194 -57.03 -2.56 1.10
N ILE A 195 -56.51 -3.68 1.60
CA ILE A 195 -57.19 -4.97 1.59
C ILE A 195 -58.47 -4.89 2.44
N VAL A 196 -58.37 -4.41 3.68
CA VAL A 196 -59.52 -4.28 4.59
C VAL A 196 -60.57 -3.33 4.01
N ALA A 197 -60.14 -2.14 3.55
CA ALA A 197 -61.03 -1.17 2.92
C ALA A 197 -61.67 -1.74 1.64
N GLY A 198 -60.90 -2.45 0.82
CA GLY A 198 -61.38 -3.02 -0.43
C GLY A 198 -62.35 -4.19 -0.24
N LEU A 199 -62.16 -5.01 0.80
CA LEU A 199 -63.13 -6.06 1.17
C LEU A 199 -64.49 -5.47 1.53
N VAL A 200 -64.52 -4.36 2.26
CA VAL A 200 -65.74 -3.71 2.76
C VAL A 200 -66.40 -2.81 1.71
N ILE A 201 -65.62 -2.06 0.94
CA ILE A 201 -66.12 -0.96 0.07
C ILE A 201 -66.32 -1.42 -1.37
N LEU A 202 -65.42 -2.24 -1.93
CA LEU A 202 -65.46 -2.56 -3.35
C LEU A 202 -66.66 -3.48 -3.67
N PRO A 203 -67.45 -3.15 -4.72
CA PRO A 203 -68.54 -3.99 -5.18
C PRO A 203 -67.99 -5.24 -5.87
N ASN A 204 -68.68 -6.37 -5.68
CA ASN A 204 -68.33 -7.61 -6.35
C ASN A 204 -69.18 -7.76 -7.61
N HIS A 205 -68.70 -7.23 -8.74
CA HIS A 205 -69.37 -7.40 -10.03
C HIS A 205 -68.97 -8.76 -10.63
N LYS A 206 -69.92 -9.70 -10.68
CA LYS A 206 -69.76 -10.94 -11.46
C LYS A 206 -70.10 -10.64 -12.92
N VAL A 207 -69.20 -10.97 -13.83
CA VAL A 207 -69.42 -10.81 -15.27
C VAL A 207 -70.34 -11.95 -15.75
N GLU A 208 -71.50 -11.61 -16.31
CA GLU A 208 -72.53 -12.59 -16.73
C GLU A 208 -72.16 -13.35 -18.02
N GLN A 209 -71.18 -12.89 -18.79
CA GLN A 209 -70.66 -13.58 -19.99
C GLN A 209 -69.13 -13.67 -19.95
N VAL A 210 -68.62 -14.85 -19.62
CA VAL A 210 -67.18 -15.12 -19.53
C VAL A 210 -66.69 -15.67 -20.89
N ALA A 211 -66.00 -14.84 -21.67
CA ALA A 211 -65.25 -15.34 -22.83
C ALA A 211 -64.16 -16.33 -22.36
N LYS A 212 -63.80 -17.32 -23.20
CA LYS A 212 -62.72 -18.26 -22.87
C LYS A 212 -61.39 -17.51 -22.83
N ILE A 213 -60.65 -17.61 -21.71
CA ILE A 213 -59.28 -17.08 -21.63
C ILE A 213 -58.42 -17.79 -22.65
N ASP A 214 -57.70 -17.00 -23.46
CA ASP A 214 -56.61 -17.51 -24.27
C ASP A 214 -55.36 -17.74 -23.42
N LEU A 215 -55.33 -18.86 -22.69
CA LEU A 215 -54.16 -19.21 -21.86
C LEU A 215 -52.92 -19.41 -22.73
N LEU A 216 -53.09 -19.91 -23.96
CA LEU A 216 -51.97 -20.17 -24.86
C LEU A 216 -51.37 -18.87 -25.36
N GLY A 217 -52.19 -17.93 -25.86
CA GLY A 217 -51.74 -16.59 -26.26
C GLY A 217 -51.07 -15.84 -25.11
N ILE A 218 -51.65 -15.86 -23.90
CA ILE A 218 -51.04 -15.25 -22.71
C ILE A 218 -49.69 -15.90 -22.38
N THR A 219 -49.60 -17.23 -22.35
CA THR A 219 -48.36 -17.92 -21.98
C THR A 219 -47.26 -17.68 -23.00
N VAL A 220 -47.60 -17.71 -24.30
CA VAL A 220 -46.64 -17.42 -25.38
C VAL A 220 -46.22 -15.96 -25.34
N LEU A 221 -47.14 -15.02 -25.08
CA LEU A 221 -46.83 -13.58 -24.93
C LEU A 221 -45.87 -13.34 -23.77
N VAL A 222 -46.14 -13.92 -22.59
CA VAL A 222 -45.27 -13.81 -21.42
C VAL A 222 -43.90 -14.40 -21.70
N ALA A 223 -43.83 -15.61 -22.25
CA ALA A 223 -42.57 -16.24 -22.63
C ALA A 223 -41.80 -15.40 -23.65
N MET A 224 -42.49 -14.83 -24.64
CA MET A 224 -41.90 -13.96 -25.66
C MET A 224 -41.31 -12.69 -25.05
N ILE A 225 -42.05 -12.03 -24.16
CA ILE A 225 -41.61 -10.82 -23.44
C ILE A 225 -40.40 -11.14 -22.56
N LEU A 226 -40.47 -12.21 -21.76
CA LEU A 226 -39.36 -12.62 -20.89
C LEU A 226 -38.11 -12.98 -21.69
N SER A 227 -38.26 -13.74 -22.78
CA SER A 227 -37.16 -14.12 -23.66
C SER A 227 -36.51 -12.89 -24.31
N LEU A 228 -37.31 -11.94 -24.81
CA LEU A 228 -36.79 -10.70 -25.38
C LEU A 228 -36.04 -9.88 -24.33
N LEU A 229 -36.67 -9.64 -23.18
CA LEU A 229 -36.15 -8.74 -22.17
C LEU A 229 -34.91 -9.33 -21.47
N TYR A 230 -34.89 -10.63 -21.19
CA TYR A 230 -33.71 -11.30 -20.64
C TYR A 230 -32.54 -11.31 -21.64
N GLY A 231 -32.80 -11.63 -22.92
CA GLY A 231 -31.77 -11.61 -23.95
C GLY A 231 -31.17 -10.23 -24.16
N LEU A 232 -32.01 -9.19 -24.31
CA LEU A 232 -31.55 -7.81 -24.46
C LEU A 232 -30.85 -7.27 -23.21
N ARG A 233 -31.18 -7.78 -22.02
CA ARG A 233 -30.56 -7.39 -20.76
C ARG A 233 -29.09 -7.82 -20.67
N ASN A 234 -28.75 -9.01 -21.15
CA ASN A 234 -27.40 -9.57 -21.05
C ASN A 234 -26.48 -9.17 -22.21
N ILE A 235 -26.92 -8.27 -23.10
CA ILE A 235 -26.07 -7.74 -24.17
C ILE A 235 -25.06 -6.76 -23.55
N ASP A 236 -23.77 -7.03 -23.72
CA ASP A 236 -22.74 -6.01 -23.56
C ASP A 236 -22.73 -5.12 -24.82
N PHE A 237 -23.02 -3.84 -24.63
CA PHE A 237 -23.03 -2.84 -25.70
C PHE A 237 -21.63 -2.41 -26.14
N PHE A 238 -20.59 -2.74 -25.37
CA PHE A 238 -19.19 -2.46 -25.70
C PHE A 238 -18.54 -3.60 -26.50
N ASP A 239 -19.05 -4.83 -26.37
CA ASP A 239 -18.68 -5.97 -27.21
C ASP A 239 -19.92 -6.73 -27.71
N LEU A 240 -20.61 -6.10 -28.67
CA LEU A 240 -21.80 -6.66 -29.30
C LEU A 240 -21.51 -7.99 -30.01
N GLY A 241 -20.31 -8.16 -30.56
CA GLY A 241 -19.94 -9.33 -31.34
C GLY A 241 -19.89 -10.59 -30.48
N ALA A 242 -19.15 -10.53 -29.37
CA ALA A 242 -19.09 -11.65 -28.43
C ALA A 242 -20.42 -11.85 -27.71
N SER A 243 -21.07 -10.76 -27.26
CA SER A 243 -22.30 -10.82 -26.47
C SER A 243 -23.47 -11.46 -27.19
N ILE A 244 -23.68 -11.13 -28.47
CA ILE A 244 -24.80 -11.69 -29.24
C ILE A 244 -24.63 -13.21 -29.41
N THR A 245 -23.39 -13.71 -29.47
CA THR A 245 -23.10 -15.14 -29.54
C THR A 245 -23.04 -15.83 -28.19
N GLY A 246 -23.08 -15.07 -27.10
CA GLY A 246 -23.02 -15.59 -25.73
C GLY A 246 -24.22 -16.48 -25.39
N THR A 247 -23.99 -17.48 -24.54
CA THR A 247 -25.02 -18.42 -24.08
C THR A 247 -26.15 -17.75 -23.31
N ASP A 248 -25.91 -16.58 -22.73
CA ASP A 248 -26.89 -15.82 -21.93
C ASP A 248 -27.76 -14.88 -22.75
N VAL A 249 -27.46 -14.73 -24.06
CA VAL A 249 -28.16 -13.83 -24.99
C VAL A 249 -28.75 -14.62 -26.16
N TYR A 250 -27.93 -15.40 -26.86
CA TYR A 250 -28.29 -16.06 -28.12
C TYR A 250 -29.56 -16.93 -28.01
N PRO A 251 -29.70 -17.84 -27.02
CA PRO A 251 -30.88 -18.70 -26.92
C PRO A 251 -32.18 -17.90 -26.68
N TYR A 252 -32.09 -16.78 -25.99
CA TYR A 252 -33.23 -15.94 -25.63
C TYR A 252 -33.68 -15.04 -26.79
N LEU A 253 -32.73 -14.50 -27.57
CA LEU A 253 -33.06 -13.80 -28.80
C LEU A 253 -33.63 -14.76 -29.86
N LEU A 254 -33.06 -15.96 -29.99
CA LEU A 254 -33.60 -17.02 -30.84
C LEU A 254 -34.99 -17.44 -30.35
N GLY A 255 -35.17 -17.60 -29.04
CA GLY A 255 -36.45 -17.89 -28.40
C GLY A 255 -37.51 -16.84 -28.75
N PHE A 256 -37.18 -15.55 -28.66
CA PHE A 256 -38.07 -14.47 -29.10
C PHE A 256 -38.44 -14.58 -30.58
N LEU A 257 -37.45 -14.80 -31.46
CA LEU A 257 -37.68 -14.96 -32.91
C LEU A 257 -38.59 -16.15 -33.25
N VAL A 258 -38.53 -17.22 -32.46
CA VAL A 258 -39.40 -18.40 -32.62
C VAL A 258 -40.78 -18.18 -31.98
N LEU A 259 -40.86 -17.52 -30.83
CA LEU A 259 -42.11 -17.26 -30.12
C LEU A 259 -42.98 -16.21 -30.80
N LEU A 260 -42.39 -15.25 -31.52
CA LEU A 260 -43.12 -14.21 -32.24
C LEU A 260 -44.12 -14.77 -33.28
N PRO A 261 -43.75 -15.66 -34.23
CA PRO A 261 -44.72 -16.25 -35.15
C PRO A 261 -45.72 -17.17 -34.43
N LEU A 262 -45.31 -17.86 -33.35
CA LEU A 262 -46.21 -18.68 -32.54
C LEU A 262 -47.27 -17.83 -31.84
N PHE A 263 -46.89 -16.66 -31.32
CA PHE A 263 -47.80 -15.68 -30.72
C PHE A 263 -48.81 -15.20 -31.76
N ILE A 264 -48.35 -14.77 -32.94
CA ILE A 264 -49.23 -14.30 -34.03
C ILE A 264 -50.24 -15.39 -34.43
N LEU A 265 -49.82 -16.66 -34.48
CA LEU A 265 -50.68 -17.80 -34.80
C LEU A 265 -51.70 -18.10 -33.70
N ALA A 266 -51.30 -18.02 -32.43
CA ALA A 266 -52.17 -18.19 -31.27
C ALA A 266 -53.26 -17.11 -31.26
N GLU A 267 -52.85 -15.85 -31.41
CA GLU A 267 -53.73 -14.70 -31.31
C GLU A 267 -54.75 -14.62 -32.44
N ARG A 268 -54.37 -15.03 -33.65
CA ARG A 268 -55.29 -15.15 -34.79
C ARG A 268 -56.37 -16.23 -34.60
N ARG A 269 -56.11 -17.23 -33.76
CA ARG A 269 -57.05 -18.33 -33.48
C ARG A 269 -57.90 -18.07 -32.23
N ALA A 270 -57.54 -17.08 -31.41
CA ALA A 270 -58.23 -16.75 -30.19
C ALA A 270 -59.59 -16.10 -30.46
N THR A 271 -60.61 -16.48 -29.67
CA THR A 271 -61.94 -15.85 -29.72
C THR A 271 -61.96 -14.47 -29.06
N ASP A 272 -61.07 -14.23 -28.11
CA ASP A 272 -60.88 -12.97 -27.40
C ASP A 272 -59.36 -12.71 -27.26
N PRO A 273 -58.70 -12.15 -28.30
CA PRO A 273 -57.27 -11.92 -28.29
C PRO A 273 -56.85 -10.99 -27.14
N VAL A 274 -55.64 -11.20 -26.61
CA VAL A 274 -54.97 -10.35 -25.63
C VAL A 274 -54.52 -9.04 -26.28
N LEU A 275 -53.97 -9.11 -27.50
CA LEU A 275 -53.55 -7.94 -28.28
C LEU A 275 -54.23 -7.95 -29.66
N ASN A 276 -54.84 -6.81 -30.03
CA ASN A 276 -55.37 -6.65 -31.37
C ASN A 276 -54.21 -6.45 -32.36
N LEU A 277 -53.92 -7.48 -33.16
CA LEU A 277 -52.82 -7.47 -34.14
C LEU A 277 -52.96 -6.37 -35.21
N SER A 278 -54.17 -5.84 -35.43
CA SER A 278 -54.39 -4.75 -36.39
C SER A 278 -53.63 -3.46 -36.01
N TYR A 279 -53.35 -3.24 -34.72
CA TYR A 279 -52.59 -2.09 -34.24
C TYR A 279 -51.19 -2.02 -34.84
N PHE A 280 -50.56 -3.16 -35.11
CA PHE A 280 -49.21 -3.22 -35.69
C PHE A 280 -49.19 -3.05 -37.21
N THR A 281 -50.35 -2.91 -37.85
CA THR A 281 -50.47 -2.68 -39.30
C THR A 281 -50.68 -1.22 -39.67
N ASP A 282 -51.21 -0.39 -38.74
CA ASP A 282 -51.33 1.05 -38.94
C ASP A 282 -50.00 1.74 -38.60
N PHE A 283 -49.41 2.43 -39.58
CA PHE A 283 -48.12 3.11 -39.42
C PHE A 283 -48.12 4.17 -38.33
N ALA A 284 -49.22 4.90 -38.13
CA ALA A 284 -49.33 5.93 -37.09
C ALA A 284 -49.36 5.29 -35.70
N ILE A 285 -50.06 4.17 -35.54
CA ILE A 285 -50.05 3.40 -34.28
C ILE A 285 -48.66 2.85 -34.00
N VAL A 286 -47.97 2.27 -34.99
CA VAL A 286 -46.59 1.77 -34.83
C VAL A 286 -45.64 2.88 -34.40
N VAL A 287 -45.71 4.07 -35.01
CA VAL A 287 -44.92 5.24 -34.58
C VAL A 287 -45.26 5.63 -33.14
N THR A 288 -46.53 5.63 -32.74
CA THR A 288 -46.96 5.91 -31.35
C THR A 288 -46.40 4.88 -30.36
N LEU A 289 -46.40 3.59 -30.72
CA LEU A 289 -45.83 2.53 -29.90
C LEU A 289 -44.30 2.67 -29.76
N LEU A 290 -43.58 3.01 -30.84
CA LEU A 290 -42.14 3.29 -30.78
C LEU A 290 -41.83 4.52 -29.92
N LEU A 291 -42.64 5.58 -30.00
CA LEU A 291 -42.51 6.74 -29.14
C LEU A 291 -42.78 6.38 -27.67
N ALA A 292 -43.74 5.50 -27.39
CA ALA A 292 -44.01 5.01 -26.04
C ALA A 292 -42.86 4.17 -25.48
N PHE A 293 -42.24 3.33 -26.32
CA PHE A 293 -41.00 2.61 -25.97
C PHE A 293 -39.88 3.58 -25.58
N LEU A 294 -39.60 4.59 -26.42
CA LEU A 294 -38.56 5.58 -26.14
C LEU A 294 -38.88 6.45 -24.92
N ALA A 295 -40.15 6.79 -24.70
CA ALA A 295 -40.59 7.45 -23.48
C ALA A 295 -40.32 6.60 -22.24
N GLY A 296 -40.48 5.27 -22.33
CA GLY A 296 -40.10 4.33 -21.29
C GLY A 296 -38.58 4.32 -21.03
N VAL A 297 -37.77 4.40 -22.09
CA VAL A 297 -36.31 4.51 -21.98
C VAL A 297 -35.89 5.81 -21.27
N ILE A 298 -36.47 6.94 -21.68
CA ILE A 298 -36.20 8.26 -21.07
C ILE A 298 -36.64 8.28 -19.60
N LEU A 299 -37.78 7.68 -19.26
CA LEU A 299 -38.28 7.57 -17.89
C LEU A 299 -37.27 6.85 -16.98
N MET A 300 -36.67 5.77 -17.45
CA MET A 300 -35.78 4.98 -16.59
C MET A 300 -34.37 5.52 -16.45
N GLY A 301 -34.00 6.57 -17.20
CA GLY A 301 -32.85 7.40 -16.87
C GLY A 301 -32.95 8.04 -15.47
N VAL A 302 -34.17 8.23 -14.94
CA VAL A 302 -34.43 8.81 -13.61
C VAL A 302 -33.86 7.95 -12.47
N ILE A 303 -33.74 6.63 -12.65
CA ILE A 303 -33.27 5.72 -11.60
C ILE A 303 -31.86 6.10 -11.10
N PHE A 304 -31.02 6.65 -11.96
CA PHE A 304 -29.65 7.02 -11.64
C PHE A 304 -29.50 8.45 -11.10
N VAL A 305 -30.60 9.21 -11.04
CA VAL A 305 -30.58 10.61 -10.56
C VAL A 305 -30.09 10.72 -9.11
N PRO A 306 -30.55 9.90 -8.14
CA PRO A 306 -30.02 9.96 -6.78
C PRO A 306 -28.50 9.76 -6.75
N GLN A 307 -28.02 8.70 -7.40
CA GLN A 307 -26.59 8.38 -7.46
C GLN A 307 -25.77 9.48 -8.16
N PHE A 308 -26.33 10.11 -9.21
CA PHE A 308 -25.71 11.25 -9.87
C PHE A 308 -25.63 12.48 -8.95
N ALA A 309 -26.71 12.79 -8.21
CA ALA A 309 -26.74 13.92 -7.29
C ALA A 309 -25.74 13.71 -6.14
N GLU A 310 -25.64 12.49 -5.61
CA GLU A 310 -24.64 12.08 -4.61
C GLU A 310 -23.22 12.32 -5.11
N ASN A 311 -22.90 11.78 -6.29
CA ASN A 311 -21.59 11.90 -6.90
C ASN A 311 -21.23 13.35 -7.25
N ALA A 312 -22.16 14.09 -7.86
CA ALA A 312 -21.92 15.45 -8.33
C ALA A 312 -21.82 16.46 -7.18
N LEU A 313 -22.63 16.31 -6.12
CA LEU A 313 -22.68 17.26 -5.02
C LEU A 313 -21.79 16.86 -3.84
N GLY A 314 -21.19 15.67 -3.87
CA GLY A 314 -20.36 15.17 -2.77
C GLY A 314 -21.18 15.01 -1.48
N ILE A 315 -22.41 14.51 -1.59
CA ILE A 315 -23.29 14.25 -0.44
C ILE A 315 -23.34 12.75 -0.13
N PRO A 316 -23.62 12.36 1.12
CA PRO A 316 -23.66 10.95 1.53
C PRO A 316 -24.62 10.11 0.68
N THR A 317 -24.26 8.83 0.47
CA THR A 317 -25.14 7.88 -0.22
C THR A 317 -26.44 7.68 0.55
N GLY A 318 -27.57 7.80 -0.16
CA GLY A 318 -28.91 7.78 0.42
C GLY A 318 -29.60 9.15 0.33
N ASP A 319 -28.86 10.25 0.37
CA ASP A 319 -29.42 11.61 0.37
C ASP A 319 -29.84 12.08 -1.03
N GLY A 320 -29.33 11.45 -2.10
CA GLY A 320 -29.58 11.85 -3.48
C GLY A 320 -31.07 11.84 -3.86
N GLY A 321 -31.88 11.01 -3.20
CA GLY A 321 -33.33 10.94 -3.44
C GLY A 321 -34.09 12.21 -3.07
N TYR A 322 -33.54 13.09 -2.23
CA TYR A 322 -34.13 14.40 -1.99
C TYR A 322 -34.13 15.30 -3.23
N PHE A 323 -33.13 15.17 -4.11
CA PHE A 323 -33.06 15.98 -5.33
C PHE A 323 -34.07 15.57 -6.39
N VAL A 324 -34.56 14.33 -6.33
CA VAL A 324 -35.63 13.83 -7.23
C VAL A 324 -36.91 14.64 -7.05
N ILE A 325 -37.13 15.29 -5.89
CA ILE A 325 -38.29 16.18 -5.68
C ILE A 325 -38.33 17.31 -6.70
N ILE A 326 -37.18 17.82 -7.16
CA ILE A 326 -37.09 18.91 -8.15
C ILE A 326 -37.59 18.42 -9.51
N LEU A 327 -37.05 17.28 -9.95
CA LEU A 327 -37.51 16.59 -11.15
C LEU A 327 -39.00 16.34 -11.07
N GLY A 328 -39.45 15.89 -9.90
CA GLY A 328 -40.82 15.52 -9.75
C GLY A 328 -41.78 16.71 -9.75
N LEU A 329 -41.48 17.79 -9.02
CA LEU A 329 -42.27 19.03 -9.05
C LEU A 329 -42.36 19.58 -10.48
N ALA A 330 -41.25 19.59 -11.21
CA ALA A 330 -41.21 20.00 -12.61
C ALA A 330 -42.10 19.12 -13.49
N SER A 331 -42.08 17.79 -13.31
CA SER A 331 -42.98 16.86 -14.01
C SER A 331 -44.44 17.05 -13.60
N GLY A 332 -44.70 17.33 -12.32
CA GLY A 332 -46.03 17.59 -11.78
C GLY A 332 -46.66 18.87 -12.34
N ILE A 333 -45.84 19.86 -12.70
CA ILE A 333 -46.27 21.05 -13.44
C ILE A 333 -46.42 20.73 -14.93
N GLY A 334 -45.46 19.99 -15.50
CA GLY A 334 -45.42 19.66 -16.92
C GLY A 334 -46.59 18.79 -17.39
N ALA A 335 -47.03 17.81 -16.59
CA ALA A 335 -48.06 16.86 -17.00
C ALA A 335 -49.47 17.48 -17.16
N PRO A 336 -50.01 18.29 -16.22
CA PRO A 336 -51.27 19.01 -16.42
C PRO A 336 -51.18 20.02 -17.57
N LEU A 337 -50.06 20.73 -17.67
CA LEU A 337 -49.82 21.70 -18.75
C LEU A 337 -49.79 21.01 -20.11
N SER A 338 -49.15 19.84 -20.21
CA SER A 338 -49.15 18.99 -21.39
C SER A 338 -50.56 18.57 -21.80
N GLY A 339 -51.41 18.16 -20.86
CA GLY A 339 -52.82 17.84 -21.13
C GLY A 339 -53.57 19.01 -21.77
N THR A 340 -53.56 20.17 -21.12
CA THR A 340 -54.27 21.37 -21.61
C THR A 340 -53.73 21.89 -22.95
N LEU A 341 -52.41 21.81 -23.16
CA LEU A 341 -51.79 22.18 -24.43
C LEU A 341 -52.07 21.16 -25.53
N THR A 342 -52.24 19.88 -25.19
CA THR A 342 -52.56 18.82 -26.15
C THR A 342 -53.93 19.07 -26.75
N ASP A 343 -54.90 19.45 -25.94
CA ASP A 343 -56.25 19.80 -26.39
C ASP A 343 -56.23 21.02 -27.34
N ARG A 344 -55.32 21.98 -27.13
CA ARG A 344 -55.25 23.24 -27.90
C ARG A 344 -54.39 23.16 -29.16
N PHE A 345 -53.23 22.50 -29.09
CA PHE A 345 -52.20 22.49 -30.15
C PHE A 345 -52.02 21.12 -30.81
N GLY A 346 -52.69 20.09 -30.29
CA GLY A 346 -52.59 18.71 -30.74
C GLY A 346 -51.39 17.97 -30.13
N PRO A 347 -51.46 16.63 -30.09
CA PRO A 347 -50.49 15.81 -29.36
C PRO A 347 -49.08 15.83 -29.97
N LYS A 348 -48.97 15.98 -31.30
CA LYS A 348 -47.67 15.98 -32.00
C LYS A 348 -46.77 17.14 -31.55
N LEU A 349 -47.30 18.35 -31.41
CA LEU A 349 -46.48 19.51 -31.02
C LEU A 349 -46.08 19.45 -29.54
N VAL A 350 -47.00 19.03 -28.69
CA VAL A 350 -46.78 18.95 -27.23
C VAL A 350 -45.80 17.84 -26.88
N LEU A 351 -45.94 16.66 -27.49
CA LEU A 351 -44.96 15.58 -27.35
C LEU A 351 -43.59 16.04 -27.85
N GLY A 352 -43.54 16.73 -29.00
CA GLY A 352 -42.31 17.28 -29.57
C GLY A 352 -41.58 18.24 -28.63
N PHE A 353 -42.32 19.11 -27.94
CA PHE A 353 -41.76 19.94 -26.89
C PHE A 353 -41.17 19.10 -25.75
N GLY A 354 -41.89 18.07 -25.28
CA GLY A 354 -41.42 17.18 -24.22
C GLY A 354 -40.11 16.46 -24.56
N VAL A 355 -40.01 15.87 -25.76
CA VAL A 355 -38.77 15.18 -26.19
C VAL A 355 -37.63 16.15 -26.43
N VAL A 356 -37.88 17.34 -26.97
CA VAL A 356 -36.82 18.37 -27.14
C VAL A 356 -36.32 18.85 -25.78
N VAL A 357 -37.21 19.14 -24.83
CA VAL A 357 -36.83 19.54 -23.47
C VAL A 357 -36.06 18.42 -22.77
N SER A 358 -36.44 17.15 -22.96
CA SER A 358 -35.71 16.00 -22.43
C SER A 358 -34.30 15.88 -23.05
N ALA A 359 -34.15 16.13 -24.36
CA ALA A 359 -32.86 16.16 -25.03
C ALA A 359 -31.98 17.32 -24.52
N ILE A 360 -32.57 18.50 -24.29
CA ILE A 360 -31.87 19.66 -23.69
C ILE A 360 -31.46 19.35 -22.25
N ALA A 361 -32.32 18.73 -21.45
CA ALA A 361 -31.99 18.33 -20.08
C ALA A 361 -30.77 17.40 -20.07
N ALA A 362 -30.77 16.39 -20.95
CA ALA A 362 -29.65 15.47 -21.08
C ALA A 362 -28.38 16.17 -21.58
N ALA A 363 -28.50 17.11 -22.52
CA ALA A 363 -27.40 17.94 -22.99
C ALA A 363 -26.79 18.79 -21.84
N VAL A 364 -27.64 19.44 -21.05
CA VAL A 364 -27.22 20.21 -19.88
C VAL A 364 -26.49 19.31 -18.87
N GLY A 365 -26.97 18.09 -18.66
CA GLY A 365 -26.28 17.07 -17.87
C GLY A 365 -24.86 16.80 -18.37
N VAL A 366 -24.72 16.45 -19.65
CA VAL A 366 -23.45 16.08 -20.30
C VAL A 366 -22.43 17.21 -20.36
N TRP A 367 -22.88 18.41 -20.75
CA TRP A 367 -21.98 19.51 -21.10
C TRP A 367 -21.84 20.58 -20.01
N TRP A 368 -22.66 20.56 -18.96
CA TRP A 368 -22.57 21.52 -17.86
C TRP A 368 -22.53 20.85 -16.49
N ALA A 369 -23.53 20.01 -16.13
CA ALA A 369 -23.63 19.48 -14.78
C ALA A 369 -22.55 18.44 -14.44
N ILE A 370 -22.14 17.61 -15.40
CA ILE A 370 -21.06 16.63 -15.21
C ILE A 370 -19.67 17.31 -15.17
N PRO A 371 -19.28 18.17 -16.13
CA PRO A 371 -17.94 18.76 -16.14
C PRO A 371 -17.75 19.88 -15.11
N SER A 372 -18.83 20.47 -14.60
CA SER A 372 -18.79 21.57 -13.63
C SER A 372 -19.92 21.42 -12.61
N PRO A 373 -19.84 20.37 -11.78
CA PRO A 373 -20.91 20.03 -10.86
C PRO A 373 -21.08 21.12 -9.82
N SER A 374 -22.33 21.53 -9.67
CA SER A 374 -22.77 22.56 -8.73
C SER A 374 -24.26 22.39 -8.48
N TRP A 375 -24.72 22.89 -7.34
CA TRP A 375 -26.15 22.86 -6.98
C TRP A 375 -27.03 23.44 -8.10
N ALA A 376 -26.61 24.54 -8.72
CA ALA A 376 -27.32 25.17 -9.83
C ALA A 376 -27.40 24.26 -11.08
N SER A 377 -26.28 23.64 -11.47
CA SER A 377 -26.22 22.77 -12.65
C SER A 377 -27.05 21.49 -12.48
N VAL A 378 -27.01 20.86 -11.30
CA VAL A 378 -27.77 19.65 -10.97
C VAL A 378 -29.26 19.99 -10.93
N CYS A 379 -29.67 20.98 -10.15
CA CYS A 379 -31.08 21.36 -10.02
C CYS A 379 -31.69 21.80 -11.37
N THR A 380 -30.92 22.50 -12.22
CA THR A 380 -31.39 22.88 -13.57
C THR A 380 -31.58 21.65 -14.46
N THR A 381 -30.63 20.71 -14.45
CA THR A 381 -30.73 19.45 -15.19
C THR A 381 -32.00 18.69 -14.78
N LEU A 382 -32.23 18.55 -13.47
CA LEU A 382 -33.38 17.82 -12.93
C LEU A 382 -34.71 18.51 -13.22
N ALA A 383 -34.77 19.84 -13.11
CA ALA A 383 -35.97 20.60 -13.45
C ALA A 383 -36.33 20.47 -14.93
N LEU A 384 -35.35 20.56 -15.84
CA LEU A 384 -35.58 20.36 -17.28
C LEU A 384 -36.00 18.93 -17.58
N MET A 385 -35.35 17.94 -16.96
CA MET A 385 -35.67 16.53 -17.13
C MET A 385 -37.09 16.23 -16.66
N GLY A 386 -37.49 16.78 -15.50
CA GLY A 386 -38.85 16.71 -14.99
C GLY A 386 -39.88 17.32 -15.92
N LEU A 387 -39.64 18.54 -16.42
CA LEU A 387 -40.53 19.18 -17.39
C LEU A 387 -40.66 18.34 -18.67
N GLY A 388 -39.53 17.85 -19.21
CA GLY A 388 -39.51 16.99 -20.39
C GLY A 388 -40.34 15.70 -20.19
N LEU A 389 -40.16 15.04 -19.05
CA LEU A 389 -40.91 13.83 -18.67
C LEU A 389 -42.41 14.12 -18.52
N GLY A 390 -42.79 15.22 -17.87
CA GLY A 390 -44.19 15.62 -17.71
C GLY A 390 -44.90 15.80 -19.06
N PHE A 391 -44.20 16.36 -20.05
CA PHE A 391 -44.74 16.51 -21.40
C PHE A 391 -44.71 15.23 -22.25
N THR A 392 -43.79 14.31 -21.97
CA THR A 392 -43.59 13.08 -22.75
C THR A 392 -44.48 11.92 -22.28
N ILE A 393 -44.62 11.73 -20.96
CA ILE A 393 -45.29 10.58 -20.34
C ILE A 393 -46.80 10.79 -20.21
N GLY A 394 -47.26 12.04 -20.30
CA GLY A 394 -48.65 12.44 -20.07
C GLY A 394 -49.62 12.14 -21.22
N SER A 395 -50.62 13.03 -21.36
CA SER A 395 -51.74 12.93 -22.31
C SER A 395 -51.36 12.66 -23.80
N PRO A 396 -50.27 13.22 -24.38
CA PRO A 396 -50.06 13.16 -25.82
C PRO A 396 -50.00 11.76 -26.44
N LEU A 397 -49.25 10.83 -25.83
CA LEU A 397 -49.13 9.46 -26.33
C LEU A 397 -50.45 8.70 -26.25
N ASN A 398 -51.17 8.88 -25.14
CA ASN A 398 -52.50 8.30 -24.96
C ASN A 398 -53.47 8.86 -26.02
N TYR A 399 -53.41 10.16 -26.30
CA TYR A 399 -54.25 10.82 -27.32
C TYR A 399 -53.93 10.33 -28.72
N MET A 400 -52.65 10.18 -29.08
CA MET A 400 -52.23 9.64 -30.39
C MET A 400 -52.71 8.21 -30.61
N MET A 401 -52.70 7.40 -29.54
CA MET A 401 -53.23 6.04 -29.59
C MET A 401 -54.76 6.06 -29.77
N LEU A 402 -55.48 6.82 -28.93
CA LEU A 402 -56.94 6.87 -28.93
C LEU A 402 -57.52 7.49 -30.20
N ASP A 403 -56.86 8.49 -30.81
CA ASP A 403 -57.30 9.14 -32.05
C ASP A 403 -57.29 8.19 -33.26
N ARG A 404 -56.56 7.06 -33.17
CA ARG A 404 -56.44 6.05 -34.23
C ARG A 404 -57.15 4.74 -33.92
N THR A 405 -57.83 4.63 -32.77
CA THR A 405 -58.51 3.40 -32.35
C THR A 405 -59.99 3.63 -32.10
N PRO A 406 -60.88 2.69 -32.48
CA PRO A 406 -62.31 2.80 -32.18
C PRO A 406 -62.57 2.93 -30.67
N ALA A 407 -63.58 3.70 -30.29
CA ALA A 407 -63.90 3.94 -28.87
C ALA A 407 -64.14 2.63 -28.06
N ALA A 408 -64.70 1.60 -28.71
CA ALA A 408 -64.92 0.28 -28.12
C ALA A 408 -63.61 -0.45 -27.76
N GLU A 409 -62.50 -0.12 -28.42
CA GLU A 409 -61.19 -0.75 -28.23
C GLU A 409 -60.21 0.08 -27.41
N SER A 410 -60.61 1.27 -26.96
CA SER A 410 -59.77 2.24 -26.23
C SER A 410 -58.97 1.64 -25.06
N ASN A 411 -59.58 0.75 -24.29
CA ASN A 411 -58.91 0.08 -23.15
C ASN A 411 -57.79 -0.86 -23.62
N SER A 412 -58.02 -1.65 -24.67
CA SER A 412 -57.03 -2.57 -25.26
C SER A 412 -55.86 -1.80 -25.88
N ALA A 413 -56.18 -0.70 -26.58
CA ALA A 413 -55.19 0.18 -27.18
C ALA A 413 -54.25 0.82 -26.13
N LEU A 414 -54.80 1.38 -25.06
CA LEU A 414 -54.00 1.96 -23.96
C LEU A 414 -53.22 0.91 -23.17
N ALA A 415 -53.75 -0.30 -23.03
CA ALA A 415 -53.03 -1.43 -22.42
C ALA A 415 -51.82 -1.82 -23.28
N THR A 416 -51.98 -1.90 -24.60
CA THR A 416 -50.89 -2.17 -25.56
C THR A 416 -49.81 -1.08 -25.48
N LEU A 417 -50.22 0.19 -25.46
CA LEU A 417 -49.32 1.34 -25.31
C LEU A 417 -48.52 1.25 -24.00
N SER A 418 -49.20 0.92 -22.90
CA SER A 418 -48.57 0.78 -21.58
C SER A 418 -47.61 -0.41 -21.52
N LEU A 419 -47.95 -1.52 -22.18
CA LEU A 419 -47.08 -2.70 -22.30
C LEU A 419 -45.79 -2.34 -23.06
N VAL A 420 -45.90 -1.72 -24.25
CA VAL A 420 -44.73 -1.33 -25.05
C VAL A 420 -43.85 -0.31 -24.32
N ARG A 421 -44.46 0.65 -23.62
CA ARG A 421 -43.72 1.56 -22.74
C ARG A 421 -42.98 0.81 -21.63
N SER A 422 -43.63 -0.20 -21.02
CA SER A 422 -43.04 -1.01 -19.95
C SER A 422 -41.84 -1.86 -20.43
N ILE A 423 -41.84 -2.27 -21.71
CA ILE A 423 -40.66 -2.90 -22.33
C ILE A 423 -39.49 -1.90 -22.35
N GLY A 424 -39.73 -0.66 -22.77
CA GLY A 424 -38.71 0.41 -22.74
C GLY A 424 -38.17 0.67 -21.34
N THR A 425 -39.05 0.71 -20.33
CA THR A 425 -38.62 0.86 -18.93
C THR A 425 -37.88 -0.36 -18.37
N THR A 426 -38.11 -1.54 -18.93
CA THR A 426 -37.38 -2.74 -18.47
C THR A 426 -35.99 -2.81 -19.08
N LEU A 427 -35.85 -2.43 -20.36
CA LEU A 427 -34.59 -2.49 -21.07
C LEU A 427 -33.63 -1.36 -20.71
N ALA A 428 -34.12 -0.16 -20.39
CA ALA A 428 -33.24 0.97 -20.13
C ALA A 428 -32.23 0.73 -19.00
N PRO A 429 -32.63 0.27 -17.79
CA PRO A 429 -31.67 -0.02 -16.73
C PRO A 429 -30.58 -1.04 -17.12
N ALA A 430 -30.87 -1.94 -18.06
CA ALA A 430 -29.93 -2.95 -18.57
C ALA A 430 -28.67 -2.37 -19.19
N PHE A 431 -28.85 -1.45 -20.13
CA PHE A 431 -27.70 -0.91 -20.85
C PHE A 431 -27.14 0.32 -20.13
N LEU A 432 -27.98 1.08 -19.42
CA LEU A 432 -27.54 2.27 -18.68
C LEU A 432 -26.55 1.94 -17.57
N VAL A 433 -26.72 0.81 -16.87
CA VAL A 433 -25.77 0.36 -15.85
C VAL A 433 -24.40 0.01 -16.43
N GLY A 434 -24.35 -0.45 -17.69
CA GLY A 434 -23.11 -0.82 -18.35
C GLY A 434 -22.12 0.34 -18.41
N PHE A 435 -22.61 1.57 -18.58
CA PHE A 435 -21.78 2.77 -18.53
C PHE A 435 -21.15 3.00 -17.15
N LEU A 436 -21.91 2.78 -16.07
CA LEU A 436 -21.39 2.92 -14.70
C LEU A 436 -20.46 1.78 -14.32
N ALA A 437 -20.77 0.54 -14.71
CA ALA A 437 -19.90 -0.61 -14.47
C ALA A 437 -18.55 -0.46 -15.19
N HIS A 438 -18.57 0.02 -16.44
CA HIS A 438 -17.35 0.32 -17.18
C HIS A 438 -16.52 1.42 -16.50
N ALA A 439 -17.17 2.50 -16.05
CA ALA A 439 -16.51 3.55 -15.28
C ALA A 439 -15.91 3.03 -13.96
N GLY A 440 -16.64 2.16 -13.26
CA GLY A 440 -16.19 1.53 -12.01
C GLY A 440 -14.96 0.64 -12.17
N ALA A 441 -14.78 0.00 -13.34
CA ALA A 441 -13.62 -0.84 -13.62
C ALA A 441 -12.29 -0.04 -13.62
N ASP A 442 -12.34 1.22 -14.07
CA ASP A 442 -11.17 2.11 -14.09
C ASP A 442 -10.92 2.81 -12.75
N LEU A 443 -11.86 2.73 -11.80
CA LEU A 443 -11.81 3.45 -10.52
C LEU A 443 -10.58 3.07 -9.69
N GLN A 444 -10.26 1.79 -9.59
CA GLN A 444 -9.09 1.34 -8.84
C GLN A 444 -7.79 1.90 -9.45
N ALA A 445 -7.65 1.85 -10.77
CA ALA A 445 -6.46 2.34 -11.48
C ALA A 445 -6.30 3.87 -11.32
N ASN A 446 -7.40 4.62 -11.44
CA ASN A 446 -7.38 6.08 -11.32
C ASN A 446 -7.07 6.52 -9.87
N LEU A 447 -7.64 5.86 -8.86
CA LEU A 447 -7.36 6.18 -7.45
C LEU A 447 -5.92 5.84 -7.06
N THR A 448 -5.43 4.66 -7.46
CA THR A 448 -4.04 4.25 -7.18
C THR A 448 -3.01 5.16 -7.87
N ALA A 449 -3.33 5.73 -9.04
CA ALA A 449 -2.46 6.68 -9.72
C ALA A 449 -2.30 8.03 -8.98
N VAL A 450 -3.25 8.39 -8.11
CA VAL A 450 -3.22 9.63 -7.32
C VAL A 450 -2.53 9.43 -5.98
N LEU A 451 -2.50 8.20 -5.46
CA LEU A 451 -1.88 7.91 -4.17
C LEU A 451 -0.36 8.12 -4.21
N PRO A 452 0.25 8.51 -3.07
CA PRO A 452 1.69 8.67 -3.02
C PRO A 452 2.39 7.33 -3.27
N THR A 453 3.28 7.31 -4.26
CA THR A 453 4.10 6.12 -4.57
C THR A 453 5.43 6.11 -3.83
N GLN A 454 5.70 7.16 -3.06
CA GLN A 454 6.93 7.36 -2.31
C GLN A 454 6.60 7.94 -0.94
N VAL A 455 7.18 7.37 0.10
CA VAL A 455 7.07 7.86 1.48
C VAL A 455 8.43 8.29 1.96
N SER A 456 8.52 9.51 2.49
CA SER A 456 9.74 9.95 3.15
C SER A 456 9.83 9.29 4.53
N ALA A 457 10.83 8.43 4.74
CA ALA A 457 11.15 7.90 6.05
C ALA A 457 12.12 8.86 6.78
N PRO A 458 12.02 8.97 8.12
CA PRO A 458 12.98 9.75 8.90
C PRO A 458 14.40 9.23 8.71
N ALA A 459 15.37 10.12 8.69
CA ALA A 459 16.78 9.73 8.63
C ALA A 459 17.15 8.90 9.87
N LEU A 460 17.66 7.68 9.64
CA LEU A 460 18.12 6.82 10.71
C LEU A 460 19.40 7.39 11.36
N PRO A 461 19.51 7.37 12.70
CA PRO A 461 20.67 7.91 13.39
C PRO A 461 21.93 7.12 13.01
N TYR A 462 23.03 7.85 12.77
CA TYR A 462 24.34 7.29 12.39
C TYR A 462 24.38 6.47 11.09
N ALA A 463 23.33 6.45 10.27
CA ALA A 463 23.32 5.66 9.03
C ALA A 463 24.45 6.06 8.07
N ALA A 464 24.61 7.36 7.81
CA ALA A 464 25.68 7.88 6.94
C ALA A 464 27.09 7.61 7.52
N ASP A 465 27.26 7.84 8.83
CA ASP A 465 28.51 7.55 9.54
C ASP A 465 28.89 6.07 9.42
N LEU A 466 27.95 5.17 9.71
CA LEU A 466 28.17 3.72 9.68
C LEU A 466 28.49 3.24 8.27
N GLN A 467 27.82 3.78 7.26
CA GLN A 467 28.09 3.44 5.87
C GLN A 467 29.47 3.90 5.42
N ALA A 468 29.91 5.10 5.81
CA ALA A 468 31.27 5.56 5.58
C ALA A 468 32.30 4.64 6.27
N THR A 469 32.08 4.32 7.55
CA THR A 469 32.94 3.40 8.31
C THR A 469 33.01 2.01 7.67
N PHE A 470 31.89 1.44 7.24
CA PHE A 470 31.87 0.14 6.55
C PHE A 470 32.55 0.17 5.19
N ALA A 471 32.42 1.27 4.43
CA ALA A 471 33.12 1.45 3.17
C ALA A 471 34.65 1.50 3.38
N GLU A 472 35.11 2.24 4.38
CA GLU A 472 36.53 2.30 4.76
C GLU A 472 37.05 0.91 5.19
N LEU A 473 36.34 0.20 6.08
CA LEU A 473 36.71 -1.14 6.53
C LEU A 473 36.80 -2.17 5.39
N LYS A 474 35.99 -2.05 4.34
CA LYS A 474 36.08 -2.90 3.14
C LYS A 474 37.31 -2.60 2.27
N THR A 475 37.91 -1.41 2.42
CA THR A 475 39.12 -1.03 1.68
C THR A 475 40.41 -1.36 2.43
N ASP A 476 40.32 -1.69 3.71
CA ASP A 476 41.46 -2.07 4.54
C ASP A 476 42.10 -3.39 4.03
N PRO A 477 43.41 -3.41 3.68
CA PRO A 477 44.10 -4.59 3.17
C PRO A 477 44.00 -5.82 4.06
N ASP A 478 43.90 -5.65 5.38
CA ASP A 478 43.88 -6.75 6.36
C ASP A 478 42.47 -7.28 6.63
N LEU A 479 41.43 -6.51 6.28
CA LEU A 479 40.01 -6.83 6.55
C LEU A 479 39.17 -7.06 5.29
N LYS A 480 39.64 -6.61 4.12
CA LYS A 480 38.95 -6.73 2.83
C LYS A 480 38.48 -8.15 2.51
N ASP A 481 39.35 -9.14 2.69
CA ASP A 481 39.01 -10.55 2.40
C ASP A 481 38.00 -11.15 3.39
N LYS A 482 37.92 -10.61 4.61
CA LYS A 482 36.97 -11.04 5.65
C LYS A 482 35.61 -10.36 5.53
N LEU A 483 35.56 -9.15 4.97
CA LEU A 483 34.35 -8.34 4.82
C LEU A 483 33.75 -8.36 3.41
N LYS A 484 34.34 -9.13 2.48
CA LYS A 484 33.91 -9.19 1.07
C LYS A 484 32.46 -9.64 0.89
N ASP A 485 31.97 -10.54 1.74
CA ASP A 485 30.63 -11.13 1.66
C ASP A 485 29.61 -10.41 2.58
N VAL A 486 30.05 -9.39 3.33
CA VAL A 486 29.19 -8.62 4.25
C VAL A 486 28.56 -7.45 3.49
N THR A 487 27.31 -7.56 3.08
CA THR A 487 26.53 -6.46 2.50
C THR A 487 25.84 -5.65 3.60
N PHE A 488 26.23 -4.38 3.76
CA PHE A 488 25.51 -3.43 4.61
C PHE A 488 24.46 -2.72 3.74
N PRO A 489 23.17 -2.70 4.12
CA PRO A 489 22.16 -1.95 3.38
C PRO A 489 22.55 -0.47 3.31
N ASP A 490 22.23 0.19 2.21
CA ASP A 490 22.42 1.64 2.06
C ASP A 490 21.35 2.39 2.87
N LEU A 491 21.50 2.36 4.20
CA LEU A 491 20.55 2.94 5.14
C LEU A 491 20.53 4.47 5.07
N ALA A 492 21.56 5.11 4.49
CA ALA A 492 21.58 6.55 4.28
C ALA A 492 20.79 6.97 3.03
N ALA A 493 20.70 6.13 2.00
CA ALA A 493 19.88 6.38 0.81
C ALA A 493 18.41 5.94 0.98
N GLN A 494 18.08 5.14 2.00
CA GLN A 494 16.71 4.68 2.29
C GLN A 494 15.87 5.70 3.08
N THR A 495 15.98 6.98 2.75
CA THR A 495 15.04 8.02 3.24
C THR A 495 13.73 8.01 2.47
N THR A 496 13.62 7.21 1.41
CA THR A 496 12.42 7.13 0.58
C THR A 496 12.02 5.68 0.38
N ILE A 497 10.81 5.33 0.82
CA ILE A 497 10.20 4.01 0.65
C ILE A 497 9.28 4.09 -0.56
N ASN A 498 9.55 3.31 -1.60
CA ASN A 498 8.64 3.20 -2.74
C ASN A 498 7.50 2.26 -2.39
N ILE A 499 6.26 2.72 -2.56
CA ILE A 499 5.05 1.92 -2.45
C ILE A 499 4.68 1.43 -3.84
N ASP A 500 4.78 0.12 -4.05
CA ASP A 500 4.24 -0.50 -5.26
C ASP A 500 2.76 -0.84 -5.06
N ALA A 501 1.88 0.06 -5.51
CA ALA A 501 0.44 -0.15 -5.51
C ALA A 501 -0.01 -1.28 -6.46
N ASN A 502 0.85 -1.74 -7.37
CA ASN A 502 0.56 -2.79 -8.37
C ASN A 502 1.25 -4.12 -8.07
N GLY A 503 1.88 -4.27 -6.89
CA GLY A 503 2.79 -5.37 -6.53
C GLY A 503 2.18 -6.78 -6.42
N GLY A 504 1.00 -7.02 -6.99
CA GLY A 504 0.42 -8.36 -7.14
C GLY A 504 -0.17 -8.98 -5.87
N GLY A 505 -0.25 -8.23 -4.77
CA GLY A 505 -0.98 -8.66 -3.56
C GLY A 505 -2.49 -8.54 -3.75
N THR A 506 -3.24 -9.56 -3.32
CA THR A 506 -4.70 -9.50 -3.24
C THR A 506 -5.10 -8.85 -1.91
N LEU A 507 -5.91 -7.79 -1.97
CA LEU A 507 -6.55 -7.23 -0.77
C LEU A 507 -7.42 -8.32 -0.10
N PRO A 508 -7.40 -8.44 1.23
CA PRO A 508 -8.36 -9.24 1.98
C PRO A 508 -9.81 -8.93 1.58
N ASP A 509 -10.68 -9.95 1.59
CA ASP A 509 -12.07 -9.83 1.11
C ASP A 509 -12.85 -8.72 1.84
N ASP A 510 -12.59 -8.51 3.14
CA ASP A 510 -13.22 -7.46 3.96
C ASP A 510 -12.79 -6.04 3.54
N LEU A 511 -11.53 -5.86 3.10
CA LEU A 511 -11.06 -4.59 2.56
C LEU A 511 -11.56 -4.34 1.14
N VAL A 512 -11.67 -5.39 0.34
CA VAL A 512 -12.31 -5.32 -0.98
C VAL A 512 -13.77 -4.89 -0.82
N GLU A 513 -14.49 -5.50 0.12
CA GLU A 513 -15.86 -5.12 0.47
C GLU A 513 -15.93 -3.68 0.97
N LEU A 514 -15.03 -3.27 1.88
CA LEU A 514 -14.94 -1.89 2.36
C LEU A 514 -14.77 -0.90 1.20
N LEU A 515 -13.91 -1.17 0.23
CA LEU A 515 -13.74 -0.26 -0.92
C LEU A 515 -14.93 -0.30 -1.90
N ARG A 516 -15.60 -1.44 -2.05
CA ARG A 516 -16.81 -1.55 -2.89
C ARG A 516 -17.95 -0.69 -2.38
N THR A 517 -18.08 -0.54 -1.06
CA THR A 517 -19.13 0.30 -0.49
C THR A 517 -18.70 1.76 -0.30
N ALA A 518 -17.58 2.19 -0.91
CA ALA A 518 -17.11 3.56 -0.82
C ALA A 518 -17.97 4.53 -1.64
N ASP A 519 -18.05 5.76 -1.16
CA ASP A 519 -18.66 6.88 -1.87
C ASP A 519 -17.73 8.11 -1.80
N VAL A 520 -18.11 9.18 -2.49
CA VAL A 520 -17.31 10.41 -2.56
C VAL A 520 -17.00 10.97 -1.18
N THR A 521 -17.86 10.82 -0.18
CA THR A 521 -17.68 11.42 1.16
C THR A 521 -16.78 10.61 2.08
N ASN A 522 -16.55 9.32 1.78
CA ASN A 522 -15.80 8.42 2.67
C ASN A 522 -14.62 7.71 1.99
N ILE A 523 -14.39 7.92 0.68
CA ILE A 523 -13.30 7.28 -0.06
C ILE A 523 -11.93 7.53 0.58
N THR A 524 -11.65 8.74 1.08
CA THR A 524 -10.39 9.07 1.75
C THR A 524 -10.21 8.26 3.03
N ALA A 525 -11.22 8.21 3.88
CA ALA A 525 -11.18 7.45 5.14
C ALA A 525 -11.02 5.94 4.90
N ARG A 526 -11.70 5.39 3.88
CA ARG A 526 -11.57 3.97 3.49
C ARG A 526 -10.20 3.67 2.91
N THR A 527 -9.66 4.56 2.08
CA THR A 527 -8.29 4.43 1.53
C THR A 527 -7.24 4.47 2.64
N LYS A 528 -7.43 5.33 3.65
CA LYS A 528 -6.60 5.38 4.86
C LYS A 528 -6.65 4.06 5.64
N THR A 529 -7.84 3.48 5.81
CA THR A 529 -8.03 2.18 6.48
C THR A 529 -7.26 1.06 5.76
N VAL A 530 -7.32 1.05 4.42
CA VAL A 530 -6.56 0.09 3.59
C VAL A 530 -5.06 0.30 3.76
N ALA A 531 -4.59 1.55 3.71
CA ALA A 531 -3.19 1.89 3.94
C ALA A 531 -2.71 1.43 5.33
N GLU A 532 -3.45 1.74 6.39
CA GLU A 532 -3.15 1.30 7.76
C GLU A 532 -2.98 -0.23 7.84
N ARG A 533 -3.86 -0.98 7.17
CA ARG A 533 -3.76 -2.43 7.14
C ARG A 533 -2.54 -2.92 6.38
N MET A 534 -2.23 -2.32 5.22
CA MET A 534 -1.03 -2.65 4.45
C MET A 534 0.24 -2.42 5.30
N PHE A 535 0.34 -1.31 6.01
CA PHE A 535 1.45 -1.05 6.92
C PHE A 535 1.51 -2.08 8.06
N ALA A 536 0.36 -2.43 8.66
CA ALA A 536 0.31 -3.42 9.74
C ALA A 536 0.78 -4.82 9.31
N GLU A 537 0.54 -5.20 8.05
CA GLU A 537 0.94 -6.51 7.51
C GLU A 537 2.39 -6.56 7.04
N GLN A 538 2.89 -5.50 6.37
CA GLN A 538 4.23 -5.52 5.76
C GLN A 538 5.35 -5.01 6.68
N THR A 539 5.05 -4.04 7.56
CA THR A 539 6.09 -3.38 8.39
C THR A 539 6.80 -4.35 9.35
N PRO A 540 6.13 -5.29 10.03
CA PRO A 540 6.81 -6.17 10.99
C PRO A 540 7.89 -7.07 10.38
N SER A 541 7.67 -7.62 9.18
CA SER A 541 8.68 -8.47 8.52
C SER A 541 9.89 -7.67 8.10
N VAL A 542 9.69 -6.47 7.54
CA VAL A 542 10.79 -5.59 7.12
C VAL A 542 11.61 -5.12 8.33
N ILE A 543 10.95 -4.73 9.43
CA ILE A 543 11.64 -4.38 10.68
C ILE A 543 12.45 -5.58 11.19
N SER A 544 11.89 -6.79 11.16
CA SER A 544 12.57 -8.01 11.59
C SER A 544 13.83 -8.26 10.78
N ASP A 545 13.75 -8.22 9.46
CA ASP A 545 14.88 -8.46 8.54
C ASP A 545 16.02 -7.45 8.77
N ILE A 546 15.69 -6.17 8.89
CA ILE A 546 16.68 -5.11 9.17
C ILE A 546 17.31 -5.35 10.55
N THR A 547 16.48 -5.62 11.57
CA THR A 547 16.94 -5.81 12.95
C THR A 547 17.83 -7.05 13.08
N GLU A 548 17.49 -8.14 12.41
CA GLU A 548 18.28 -9.37 12.37
C GLU A 548 19.63 -9.16 11.66
N GLY A 549 19.63 -8.44 10.54
CA GLY A 549 20.85 -8.04 9.84
C GLY A 549 21.79 -7.21 10.73
N VAL A 550 21.24 -6.20 11.43
CA VAL A 550 22.02 -5.37 12.36
C VAL A 550 22.53 -6.18 13.56
N ASN A 551 21.71 -7.07 14.13
CA ASN A 551 22.13 -7.94 15.23
C ASN A 551 23.29 -8.87 14.83
N THR A 552 23.26 -9.39 13.60
CA THR A 552 24.37 -10.19 13.04
C THR A 552 25.65 -9.35 12.91
N GLY A 553 25.54 -8.10 12.48
CA GLY A 553 26.64 -7.15 12.45
C GLY A 553 27.23 -6.87 13.84
N VAL A 554 26.37 -6.64 14.84
CA VAL A 554 26.78 -6.44 16.24
C VAL A 554 27.54 -7.66 16.78
N ALA A 555 27.04 -8.88 16.54
CA ALA A 555 27.71 -10.11 16.97
C ALA A 555 29.09 -10.29 16.32
N SER A 556 29.23 -9.88 15.05
CA SER A 556 30.51 -9.92 14.33
C SER A 556 31.53 -8.93 14.91
N LEU A 557 31.10 -7.72 15.28
CA LEU A 557 31.95 -6.73 15.96
C LEU A 557 32.37 -7.19 17.36
N ASP A 558 31.46 -7.83 18.11
CA ASP A 558 31.76 -8.40 19.43
C ASP A 558 32.85 -9.47 19.33
N THR A 559 32.76 -10.35 18.32
CA THR A 559 33.79 -11.37 18.05
C THR A 559 35.14 -10.75 17.66
N ALA A 560 35.13 -9.76 16.75
CA ALA A 560 36.34 -9.07 16.32
C ALA A 560 37.04 -8.35 17.48
N ARG A 561 36.26 -7.72 18.36
CA ARG A 561 36.79 -7.07 19.57
C ARG A 561 37.45 -8.07 20.51
N GLU A 562 36.82 -9.23 20.73
CA GLU A 562 37.39 -10.27 21.59
C GLU A 562 38.77 -10.75 21.06
N ASP A 563 38.91 -10.89 19.75
CA ASP A 563 40.18 -11.25 19.11
C ASP A 563 41.25 -10.16 19.24
N VAL A 564 40.87 -8.89 19.08
CA VAL A 564 41.76 -7.73 19.31
C VAL A 564 42.21 -7.68 20.76
N ASP A 565 41.30 -7.86 21.72
CA ASP A 565 41.61 -7.83 23.16
C ASP A 565 42.55 -9.00 23.54
N LYS A 566 42.36 -10.19 22.95
CA LYS A 566 43.29 -11.33 23.08
C LYS A 566 44.67 -11.02 22.50
N ALA A 567 44.75 -10.40 21.32
CA ALA A 567 46.01 -10.01 20.69
C ALA A 567 46.75 -8.93 21.52
N HIS A 568 46.01 -7.94 22.03
CA HIS A 568 46.53 -6.92 22.94
C HIS A 568 47.11 -7.56 24.20
N ALA A 569 46.40 -8.50 24.84
CA ALA A 569 46.90 -9.21 26.02
C ALA A 569 48.21 -9.98 25.74
N LYS A 570 48.35 -10.60 24.56
CA LYS A 570 49.60 -11.25 24.13
C LYS A 570 50.74 -10.25 24.00
N LEU A 571 50.50 -9.08 23.40
CA LEU A 571 51.52 -8.02 23.27
C LEU A 571 51.93 -7.45 24.63
N VAL A 572 50.98 -7.22 25.54
CA VAL A 572 51.30 -6.80 26.93
C VAL A 572 52.25 -7.79 27.60
N LYS A 573 51.99 -9.10 27.45
CA LYS A 573 52.87 -10.16 27.97
C LYS A 573 54.25 -10.14 27.31
N ALA A 574 54.31 -9.95 25.99
CA ALA A 574 55.56 -9.86 25.23
C ALA A 574 56.41 -8.65 25.66
N VAL A 575 55.80 -7.47 25.82
CA VAL A 575 56.45 -6.25 26.32
C VAL A 575 57.03 -6.47 27.72
N LYS A 576 56.27 -7.11 28.62
CA LYS A 576 56.77 -7.44 29.97
C LYS A 576 57.98 -8.40 29.92
N GLY A 577 57.96 -9.36 29.01
CA GLY A 577 59.07 -10.31 28.78
C GLY A 577 60.34 -9.60 28.31
N ILE A 578 60.23 -8.73 27.30
CA ILE A 578 61.40 -8.00 26.77
C ILE A 578 61.94 -6.97 27.78
N ASP A 579 61.07 -6.33 28.58
CA ASP A 579 61.48 -5.44 29.67
C ASP A 579 62.37 -6.14 30.70
N SER A 580 61.98 -7.36 31.08
CA SER A 580 62.76 -8.20 31.99
C SER A 580 64.13 -8.55 31.39
N GLY A 581 64.17 -8.88 30.09
CA GLY A 581 65.41 -9.15 29.35
C GLY A 581 66.35 -7.93 29.27
N ILE A 582 65.80 -6.75 28.97
CA ILE A 582 66.54 -5.47 28.94
C ILE A 582 67.14 -5.16 30.32
N ALA A 583 66.37 -5.33 31.40
CA ALA A 583 66.86 -5.12 32.76
C ALA A 583 68.04 -6.04 33.10
N GLY A 584 67.96 -7.32 32.73
CA GLY A 584 69.05 -8.29 32.88
C GLY A 584 70.31 -7.91 32.11
N MET A 585 70.16 -7.52 30.84
CA MET A 585 71.28 -7.08 30.00
C MET A 585 71.94 -5.79 30.51
N ARG A 586 71.18 -4.82 31.00
CA ARG A 586 71.71 -3.60 31.64
C ARG A 586 72.56 -3.95 32.86
N LYS A 587 72.05 -4.82 33.74
CA LYS A 587 72.79 -5.28 34.93
C LYS A 587 74.11 -5.96 34.54
N ALA A 588 74.09 -6.82 33.53
CA ALA A 588 75.28 -7.49 33.02
C ALA A 588 76.29 -6.51 32.40
N SER A 589 75.83 -5.52 31.62
CA SER A 589 76.68 -4.47 31.04
C SER A 589 77.39 -3.65 32.13
N THR A 590 76.66 -3.22 33.17
CA THR A 590 77.24 -2.52 34.33
C THR A 590 78.31 -3.36 35.03
N GLY A 591 78.05 -4.66 35.23
CA GLY A 591 79.01 -5.59 35.81
C GLY A 591 80.30 -5.71 34.98
N MET A 592 80.17 -5.88 33.66
CA MET A 592 81.32 -5.95 32.74
C MET A 592 82.13 -4.64 32.71
N ARG A 593 81.48 -3.47 32.68
CA ARG A 593 82.15 -2.16 32.75
C ARG A 593 82.96 -2.02 34.04
N SER A 594 82.40 -2.43 35.18
CA SER A 594 83.11 -2.44 36.46
C SER A 594 84.33 -3.36 36.43
N GLY A 595 84.20 -4.57 35.85
CA GLY A 595 85.31 -5.52 35.67
C GLY A 595 86.44 -4.94 34.81
N ILE A 596 86.11 -4.31 33.67
CA ILE A 596 87.10 -3.64 32.79
C ILE A 596 87.82 -2.51 33.52
N ALA A 597 87.11 -1.71 34.33
CA ALA A 597 87.70 -0.64 35.13
C ALA A 597 88.67 -1.21 36.19
N GLY A 598 88.29 -2.32 36.84
CA GLY A 598 89.16 -3.04 37.78
C GLY A 598 90.45 -3.55 37.13
N MET A 599 90.34 -4.23 35.98
CA MET A 599 91.50 -4.71 35.21
C MET A 599 92.40 -3.55 34.74
N THR A 600 91.82 -2.41 34.36
CA THR A 600 92.59 -1.22 33.96
C THR A 600 93.41 -0.66 35.11
N ARG A 601 92.85 -0.59 36.33
CA ARG A 601 93.61 -0.21 37.53
C ARG A 601 94.73 -1.21 37.85
N ALA A 602 94.47 -2.51 37.72
CA ALA A 602 95.47 -3.55 37.93
C ALA A 602 96.66 -3.42 36.96
N ILE A 603 96.38 -3.20 35.66
CA ILE A 603 97.42 -2.96 34.64
C ILE A 603 98.25 -1.73 34.99
N ALA A 604 97.62 -0.62 35.39
CA ALA A 604 98.33 0.60 35.78
C ALA A 604 99.28 0.37 36.98
N GLY A 605 98.82 -0.39 38.00
CA GLY A 605 99.67 -0.77 39.13
C GLY A 605 100.85 -1.66 38.72
N MET A 606 100.64 -2.61 37.81
CA MET A 606 101.71 -3.43 37.24
C MET A 606 102.71 -2.60 36.42
N ASP A 607 102.24 -1.62 35.65
CA ASP A 607 103.10 -0.70 34.88
C ASP A 607 104.01 0.12 35.81
N SER A 608 103.47 0.66 36.92
CA SER A 608 104.27 1.32 37.95
C SER A 608 105.29 0.39 38.61
N GLY A 609 104.90 -0.86 38.91
CA GLY A 609 105.80 -1.88 39.47
C GLY A 609 106.97 -2.23 38.55
N ILE A 610 106.69 -2.43 37.25
CA ILE A 610 107.72 -2.69 36.22
C ILE A 610 108.68 -1.51 36.08
N ALA A 611 108.17 -0.27 36.09
CA ALA A 611 108.99 0.94 36.03
C ALA A 611 109.93 1.05 37.25
N GLY A 612 109.41 0.78 38.46
CA GLY A 612 110.20 0.73 39.69
C GLY A 612 111.31 -0.33 39.64
N MET A 613 110.99 -1.56 39.25
CA MET A 613 111.97 -2.65 39.11
C MET A 613 113.03 -2.32 38.05
N THR A 614 112.65 -1.69 36.93
CA THR A 614 113.59 -1.25 35.88
C THR A 614 114.56 -0.18 36.39
N LYS A 615 114.09 0.74 37.23
CA LYS A 615 114.97 1.72 37.90
C LYS A 615 115.93 1.01 38.88
N GLY A 616 115.44 0.03 39.65
CA GLY A 616 116.25 -0.77 40.57
C GLY A 616 117.35 -1.58 39.86
N VAL A 617 117.03 -2.25 38.76
CA VAL A 617 118.01 -2.98 37.94
C VAL A 617 119.10 -2.05 37.41
N ARG A 618 118.73 -0.87 36.88
CA ARG A 618 119.71 0.14 36.44
C ARG A 618 120.64 0.58 37.56
N GLY A 619 120.10 0.90 38.74
CA GLY A 619 120.89 1.30 39.91
C GLY A 619 121.86 0.21 40.36
N MET A 620 121.43 -1.06 40.38
CA MET A 620 122.31 -2.20 40.70
C MET A 620 123.40 -2.40 39.66
N THR A 621 123.10 -2.22 38.36
CA THR A 621 124.11 -2.28 37.29
C THR A 621 125.18 -1.19 37.47
N THR A 622 124.79 0.03 37.82
CA THR A 622 125.75 1.11 38.14
C THR A 622 126.61 0.78 39.37
N ALA A 623 126.01 0.21 40.43
CA ALA A 623 126.74 -0.19 41.63
C ALA A 623 127.76 -1.31 41.35
N ILE A 624 127.40 -2.30 40.52
CA ILE A 624 128.32 -3.37 40.09
C ILE A 624 129.49 -2.78 39.31
N ALA A 625 129.25 -1.85 38.39
CA ALA A 625 130.31 -1.19 37.62
C ALA A 625 131.29 -0.41 38.51
N LYS A 626 130.79 0.22 39.59
CA LYS A 626 131.64 0.89 40.58
C LYS A 626 132.51 -0.11 41.34
N VAL A 627 131.94 -1.22 41.81
CA VAL A 627 132.71 -2.27 42.49
C VAL A 627 133.74 -2.91 41.57
N ASP A 628 133.44 -3.07 40.26
CA ASP A 628 134.41 -3.54 39.26
C ASP A 628 135.60 -2.59 39.10
N HIS A 629 135.35 -1.27 39.11
CA HIS A 629 136.40 -0.26 39.09
C HIS A 629 137.26 -0.30 40.36
N ASP A 630 136.63 -0.38 41.55
CA ASP A 630 137.34 -0.45 42.83
C ASP A 630 138.20 -1.74 42.94
N LEU A 631 137.70 -2.87 42.41
CA LEU A 631 138.43 -4.14 42.32
C LEU A 631 139.65 -4.06 41.41
N ALA A 632 139.60 -3.28 40.34
CA ALA A 632 140.74 -3.07 39.46
C ALA A 632 141.86 -2.31 40.21
N GLY A 633 141.51 -1.23 40.91
CA GLY A 633 142.46 -0.45 41.71
C GLY A 633 143.10 -1.26 42.85
N LEU A 634 142.33 -2.07 43.57
CA LEU A 634 142.87 -2.94 44.63
C LEU A 634 143.86 -3.99 44.10
N ARG A 635 143.63 -4.55 42.91
CA ARG A 635 144.56 -5.50 42.27
C ARG A 635 145.87 -4.83 41.85
N GLU A 636 145.79 -3.61 41.35
CA GLU A 636 146.97 -2.83 40.96
C GLU A 636 147.82 -2.46 42.18
N ALA A 637 147.19 -2.02 43.27
CA ALA A 637 147.85 -1.80 44.55
C ALA A 637 148.53 -3.07 45.09
N ARG A 638 147.82 -4.21 45.06
CA ARG A 638 148.38 -5.52 45.46
C ARG A 638 149.59 -5.91 44.62
N ALA A 639 149.52 -5.72 43.30
CA ALA A 639 150.65 -6.01 42.41
C ALA A 639 151.88 -5.15 42.72
N GLY A 640 151.68 -3.86 43.05
CA GLY A 640 152.74 -2.96 43.47
C GLY A 640 153.41 -3.37 44.79
N VAL A 641 152.61 -3.74 45.81
CA VAL A 641 153.12 -4.20 47.10
C VAL A 641 153.85 -5.56 46.96
N GLN A 642 153.34 -6.47 46.13
CA GLN A 642 153.98 -7.76 45.84
C GLN A 642 155.36 -7.57 45.21
N ALA A 643 155.49 -6.68 44.22
CA ALA A 643 156.76 -6.38 43.59
C ALA A 643 157.79 -5.82 44.60
N GLY A 644 157.34 -5.01 45.56
CA GLY A 644 158.18 -4.52 46.66
C GLY A 644 158.63 -5.64 47.61
N TYR A 645 157.73 -6.54 47.97
CA TYR A 645 158.03 -7.71 48.81
C TYR A 645 159.03 -8.65 48.12
N ASP A 646 158.79 -8.99 46.85
CA ASP A 646 159.64 -9.88 46.05
C ASP A 646 161.06 -9.31 45.86
N ALA A 647 161.20 -7.99 45.69
CA ALA A 647 162.49 -7.32 45.56
C ALA A 647 163.34 -7.40 46.83
N ILE A 648 162.72 -7.32 48.02
CA ILE A 648 163.41 -7.46 49.31
C ILE A 648 163.82 -8.91 49.55
N MET A 649 162.91 -9.86 49.30
CA MET A 649 163.17 -11.29 49.52
C MET A 649 164.20 -11.87 48.54
N GLY A 650 164.25 -11.34 47.30
CA GLY A 650 165.23 -11.77 46.28
C GLY A 650 166.67 -11.33 46.54
N ALA A 651 166.90 -10.33 47.41
CA ALA A 651 168.24 -9.83 47.74
C ALA A 651 168.91 -10.59 48.91
N LEU A 652 168.21 -11.55 49.54
CA LEU A 652 168.69 -12.26 50.73
C LEU A 652 169.16 -13.69 50.39
N PRO A 653 170.23 -14.20 51.05
CA PRO A 653 170.66 -15.58 50.90
C PRO A 653 169.56 -16.57 51.31
N PRO A 654 169.42 -17.72 50.61
CA PRO A 654 168.37 -18.70 50.89
C PRO A 654 168.38 -19.19 52.35
N GLY A 655 167.24 -19.14 53.04
CA GLY A 655 167.07 -19.61 54.43
C GLY A 655 167.18 -18.53 55.51
N SER A 656 167.34 -17.26 55.13
CA SER A 656 167.36 -16.13 56.06
C SER A 656 165.96 -15.81 56.60
N PRO A 657 165.76 -15.56 57.91
CA PRO A 657 164.47 -15.12 58.43
C PRO A 657 164.08 -13.75 57.85
N GLU A 658 162.78 -13.55 57.60
CA GLU A 658 162.24 -12.32 57.01
C GLU A 658 162.66 -11.08 57.82
N PRO A 659 163.27 -10.07 57.18
CA PRO A 659 163.59 -8.83 57.88
C PRO A 659 162.32 -8.01 58.13
N PRO A 660 162.30 -7.15 59.17
CA PRO A 660 161.11 -6.38 59.54
C PRO A 660 160.41 -5.62 58.38
N PRO A 661 161.13 -5.02 57.40
CA PRO A 661 160.48 -4.35 56.27
C PRO A 661 159.71 -5.29 55.33
N ALA A 662 160.10 -6.56 55.22
CA ALA A 662 159.38 -7.56 54.42
C ALA A 662 158.11 -8.04 55.14
N GLN A 663 158.14 -8.15 56.47
CA GLN A 663 156.98 -8.53 57.28
C GLN A 663 155.84 -7.50 57.17
N ASP A 664 156.16 -6.19 57.13
CA ASP A 664 155.18 -5.13 56.95
C ASP A 664 154.50 -5.19 55.57
N LEU A 665 155.25 -5.49 54.50
CA LEU A 665 154.70 -5.64 53.15
C LEU A 665 153.86 -6.93 53.01
N HIS A 666 154.26 -8.01 53.68
CA HIS A 666 153.47 -9.25 53.76
C HIS A 666 152.11 -8.99 54.43
N ALA A 667 152.11 -8.28 55.57
CA ALA A 667 150.87 -7.90 56.25
C ALA A 667 149.96 -7.00 55.40
N GLN A 668 150.54 -6.12 54.57
CA GLN A 668 149.77 -5.31 53.61
C GLN A 668 149.16 -6.14 52.47
N LEU A 669 149.88 -7.16 51.98
CA LEU A 669 149.35 -8.10 50.98
C LEU A 669 148.16 -8.88 51.51
N ASP A 670 148.23 -9.38 52.74
CA ASP A 670 147.11 -10.06 53.41
C ASP A 670 145.88 -9.16 53.57
N GLN A 671 146.09 -7.88 53.94
CA GLN A 671 145.00 -6.90 54.02
C GLN A 671 144.38 -6.61 52.64
N LEU A 672 145.19 -6.49 51.59
CA LEU A 672 144.70 -6.27 50.23
C LEU A 672 143.98 -7.50 49.67
N ASP A 673 144.45 -8.71 49.98
CA ASP A 673 143.76 -9.96 49.62
C ASP A 673 142.42 -10.11 50.31
N ALA A 674 142.34 -9.75 51.61
CA ALA A 674 141.08 -9.70 52.35
C ALA A 674 140.11 -8.66 51.75
N ALA A 675 140.60 -7.48 51.37
CA ALA A 675 139.79 -6.43 50.74
C ALA A 675 139.26 -6.84 49.35
N ILE A 676 140.09 -7.48 48.52
CA ILE A 676 139.70 -8.02 47.21
C ILE A 676 138.66 -9.13 47.36
N ALA A 677 138.82 -10.02 48.34
CA ALA A 677 137.85 -11.08 48.64
C ALA A 677 136.50 -10.49 49.07
N GLY A 678 136.50 -9.49 49.96
CA GLY A 678 135.30 -8.77 50.39
C GLY A 678 134.58 -8.04 49.24
N ALA A 679 135.32 -7.37 48.37
CA ALA A 679 134.77 -6.69 47.20
C ALA A 679 134.16 -7.68 46.18
N LYS A 680 134.80 -8.84 45.94
CA LYS A 680 134.24 -9.91 45.10
C LYS A 680 132.94 -10.47 45.69
N GLN A 681 132.88 -10.66 46.99
CA GLN A 681 131.68 -11.14 47.68
C GLN A 681 130.52 -10.14 47.58
N GLY A 682 130.80 -8.84 47.79
CA GLY A 682 129.84 -7.75 47.61
C GLY A 682 129.32 -7.66 46.17
N ARG A 683 130.19 -7.84 45.18
CA ARG A 683 129.83 -7.89 43.76
C ARG A 683 128.92 -9.08 43.44
N ALA A 684 129.25 -10.28 43.91
CA ALA A 684 128.43 -11.48 43.69
C ALA A 684 127.03 -11.32 44.30
N ALA A 685 126.93 -10.72 45.48
CA ALA A 685 125.65 -10.42 46.13
C ALA A 685 124.79 -9.41 45.32
N LEU A 686 125.41 -8.36 44.75
CA LEU A 686 124.72 -7.41 43.88
C LEU A 686 124.24 -8.04 42.57
N ILE A 687 125.05 -8.90 41.96
CA ILE A 687 124.65 -9.68 40.76
C ILE A 687 123.44 -10.56 41.08
N GLY A 688 123.48 -11.33 42.19
CA GLY A 688 122.36 -12.18 42.60
C GLY A 688 121.06 -11.40 42.86
N LYS A 689 121.14 -10.22 43.49
CA LYS A 689 119.98 -9.33 43.69
C LYS A 689 119.44 -8.78 42.37
N ARG A 690 120.32 -8.39 41.44
CA ARG A 690 119.92 -7.90 40.11
C ARG A 690 119.18 -8.98 39.32
N THR A 691 119.74 -10.19 39.24
CA THR A 691 119.12 -11.32 38.51
C THR A 691 117.75 -11.69 39.10
N THR A 692 117.62 -11.67 40.43
CA THR A 692 116.34 -11.90 41.10
C THR A 692 115.31 -10.82 40.73
N LEU A 693 115.72 -9.55 40.68
CA LEU A 693 114.86 -8.43 40.32
C LEU A 693 114.45 -8.47 38.83
N GLU A 694 115.35 -8.93 37.95
CA GLU A 694 115.07 -9.16 36.52
C GLU A 694 114.04 -10.27 36.30
N HIS A 695 114.17 -11.39 37.02
CA HIS A 695 113.17 -12.48 37.00
C HIS A 695 111.79 -12.00 37.48
N LYS A 696 111.73 -11.27 38.61
CA LYS A 696 110.47 -10.69 39.11
C LYS A 696 109.85 -9.72 38.11
N ARG A 697 110.68 -8.89 37.44
CA ARG A 697 110.22 -7.98 36.40
C ARG A 697 109.64 -8.74 35.20
N ALA A 698 110.31 -9.78 34.72
CA ALA A 698 109.84 -10.60 33.60
C ALA A 698 108.51 -11.29 33.91
N ALA A 699 108.35 -11.85 35.11
CA ALA A 699 107.10 -12.44 35.58
C ALA A 699 105.95 -11.40 35.64
N LEU A 700 106.22 -10.19 36.13
CA LEU A 700 105.23 -9.12 36.18
C LEU A 700 104.83 -8.61 34.79
N VAL A 701 105.77 -8.57 33.84
CA VAL A 701 105.49 -8.24 32.42
C VAL A 701 104.58 -9.30 31.79
N ALA A 702 104.83 -10.58 32.03
CA ALA A 702 103.99 -11.67 31.53
C ALA A 702 102.56 -11.63 32.12
N SER A 703 102.44 -11.42 33.44
CA SER A 703 101.14 -11.27 34.11
C SER A 703 100.34 -10.08 33.56
N ARG A 704 101.00 -8.94 33.33
CA ARG A 704 100.38 -7.76 32.68
C ARG A 704 99.86 -8.08 31.29
N ALA A 705 100.58 -8.86 30.49
CA ALA A 705 100.13 -9.26 29.15
C ALA A 705 98.87 -10.13 29.21
N GLY A 706 98.80 -11.07 30.17
CA GLY A 706 97.59 -11.87 30.44
C GLY A 706 96.38 -11.02 30.79
N VAL A 707 96.51 -10.11 31.78
CA VAL A 707 95.41 -9.22 32.18
C VAL A 707 94.97 -8.28 31.05
N ARG A 708 95.91 -7.83 30.20
CA ARG A 708 95.56 -7.03 29.00
C ARG A 708 94.73 -7.82 28.00
N SER A 709 95.05 -9.09 27.79
CA SER A 709 94.30 -9.99 26.90
C SER A 709 92.88 -10.24 27.43
N GLU A 710 92.74 -10.59 28.71
CA GLU A 710 91.43 -10.80 29.35
C GLU A 710 90.55 -9.54 29.31
N ARG A 711 91.14 -8.37 29.57
CA ARG A 711 90.44 -7.09 29.46
C ARG A 711 89.91 -6.86 28.04
N SER A 712 90.72 -7.14 27.02
CA SER A 712 90.31 -6.98 25.62
C SER A 712 89.18 -7.95 25.24
N ALA A 713 89.24 -9.20 25.70
CA ALA A 713 88.15 -10.17 25.51
C ALA A 713 86.86 -9.73 26.20
N LEU A 714 86.95 -9.18 27.42
CA LEU A 714 85.80 -8.65 28.15
C LEU A 714 85.19 -7.41 27.48
N GLN A 715 86.02 -6.54 26.88
CA GLN A 715 85.57 -5.41 26.06
C GLN A 715 84.77 -5.86 24.83
N GLY A 716 85.22 -6.92 24.13
CA GLY A 716 84.48 -7.48 22.99
C GLY A 716 83.14 -8.13 23.38
N LYS A 717 83.06 -8.76 24.54
CA LYS A 717 81.79 -9.28 25.08
C LYS A 717 80.83 -8.15 25.47
N LEU A 718 81.36 -7.06 26.06
CA LEU A 718 80.57 -5.88 26.41
C LEU A 718 79.97 -5.21 25.17
N SER A 719 80.75 -5.00 24.10
CA SER A 719 80.22 -4.40 22.86
C SER A 719 79.13 -5.25 22.22
N THR A 720 79.30 -6.58 22.21
CA THR A 720 78.27 -7.51 21.73
C THR A 720 76.99 -7.43 22.55
N LEU A 721 77.11 -7.36 23.88
CA LEU A 721 75.96 -7.23 24.79
C LEU A 721 75.25 -5.88 24.60
N GLU A 722 76.00 -4.79 24.42
CA GLU A 722 75.45 -3.46 24.15
C GLU A 722 74.71 -3.40 22.81
N GLY A 723 75.21 -4.09 21.78
CA GLY A 723 74.50 -4.27 20.51
C GLY A 723 73.16 -5.00 20.69
N LYS A 724 73.15 -6.14 21.39
CA LYS A 724 71.91 -6.88 21.70
C LYS A 724 70.92 -6.07 22.53
N LEU A 725 71.42 -5.27 23.47
CA LEU A 725 70.60 -4.38 24.29
C LEU A 725 69.92 -3.30 23.43
N ALA A 726 70.64 -2.72 22.46
CA ALA A 726 70.07 -1.73 21.53
C ALA A 726 68.96 -2.34 20.67
N THR A 727 69.17 -3.55 20.13
CA THR A 727 68.15 -4.28 19.37
C THR A 727 66.91 -4.56 20.23
N ALA A 728 67.08 -5.06 21.46
CA ALA A 728 65.95 -5.34 22.35
C ALA A 728 65.15 -4.09 22.73
N ILE A 729 65.82 -2.94 22.90
CA ILE A 729 65.14 -1.64 23.13
C ILE A 729 64.32 -1.23 21.89
N SER A 730 64.85 -1.43 20.68
CA SER A 730 64.14 -1.15 19.43
C SER A 730 62.92 -2.06 19.26
N ASP A 731 63.07 -3.36 19.48
CA ASP A 731 61.97 -4.33 19.36
C ASP A 731 60.88 -4.07 20.40
N ARG A 732 61.25 -3.67 21.63
CA ARG A 732 60.31 -3.21 22.64
C ARG A 732 59.48 -2.03 22.15
N ALA A 733 60.11 -1.03 21.54
CA ALA A 733 59.40 0.15 21.04
C ALA A 733 58.37 -0.22 19.97
N LYS A 734 58.69 -1.18 19.08
CA LYS A 734 57.76 -1.70 18.08
C LYS A 734 56.58 -2.43 18.73
N LEU A 735 56.84 -3.30 19.71
CA LEU A 735 55.79 -4.03 20.44
C LEU A 735 54.86 -3.10 21.24
N VAL A 736 55.40 -2.03 21.81
CA VAL A 736 54.60 -1.01 22.52
C VAL A 736 53.69 -0.26 21.55
N ARG A 737 54.21 0.16 20.38
CA ARG A 737 53.36 0.80 19.36
C ARG A 737 52.24 -0.11 18.90
N ALA A 738 52.56 -1.35 18.51
CA ALA A 738 51.55 -2.32 18.09
C ALA A 738 50.48 -2.59 19.17
N ARG A 739 50.86 -2.59 20.46
CA ARG A 739 49.90 -2.70 21.58
C ARG A 739 48.98 -1.48 21.65
N ASP A 740 49.54 -0.28 21.54
CA ASP A 740 48.79 0.97 21.64
C ASP A 740 47.83 1.11 20.43
N ASP A 741 48.27 0.71 19.24
CA ASP A 741 47.45 0.65 18.02
C ASP A 741 46.23 -0.28 18.22
N LEU A 742 46.43 -1.49 18.77
CA LEU A 742 45.31 -2.41 19.09
C LEU A 742 44.32 -1.83 20.12
N THR A 743 44.78 -0.95 21.02
CA THR A 743 43.88 -0.27 21.97
C THR A 743 42.98 0.74 21.25
N GLY A 744 43.54 1.45 20.25
CA GLY A 744 42.78 2.31 19.35
C GLY A 744 41.69 1.54 18.61
N VAL A 745 42.07 0.41 17.98
CA VAL A 745 41.14 -0.46 17.24
C VAL A 745 40.01 -1.00 18.15
N SER A 746 40.32 -1.47 19.37
CA SER A 746 39.28 -1.96 20.31
C SER A 746 38.29 -0.86 20.70
N THR A 747 38.76 0.38 20.83
CA THR A 747 37.91 1.55 21.14
C THR A 747 37.01 1.91 19.97
N GLU A 748 37.52 1.88 18.74
CA GLU A 748 36.77 2.15 17.53
C GLU A 748 35.67 1.10 17.28
N LEU A 749 36.00 -0.19 17.43
CA LEU A 749 35.02 -1.27 17.36
C LEU A 749 33.88 -1.09 18.38
N ALA A 750 34.19 -0.62 19.58
CA ALA A 750 33.19 -0.31 20.62
C ALA A 750 32.24 0.81 20.20
N ALA A 751 32.78 1.87 19.60
CA ALA A 751 32.01 3.02 19.14
C ALA A 751 31.09 2.63 17.97
N THR A 752 31.60 1.89 16.99
CA THR A 752 30.82 1.38 15.85
C THR A 752 29.69 0.46 16.31
N ARG A 753 29.96 -0.43 17.28
CA ARG A 753 28.94 -1.27 17.91
C ARG A 753 27.83 -0.45 18.55
N HIS A 754 28.18 0.59 19.32
CA HIS A 754 27.19 1.45 19.96
C HIS A 754 26.30 2.15 18.93
N LYS A 755 26.89 2.69 17.85
CA LYS A 755 26.15 3.31 16.75
C LYS A 755 25.16 2.33 16.09
N LEU A 756 25.55 1.07 15.85
CA LEU A 756 24.66 0.05 15.29
C LEU A 756 23.45 -0.25 16.19
N ILE A 757 23.66 -0.30 17.51
CA ILE A 757 22.56 -0.54 18.46
C ILE A 757 21.57 0.64 18.45
N VAL A 758 22.07 1.88 18.47
CA VAL A 758 21.21 3.06 18.39
C VAL A 758 20.44 3.10 17.07
N LEU A 759 21.08 2.74 15.94
CA LEU A 759 20.42 2.62 14.65
C LEU A 759 19.28 1.58 14.71
N ARG A 760 19.57 0.37 15.19
CA ARG A 760 18.60 -0.73 15.31
C ARG A 760 17.36 -0.30 16.09
N ASP A 761 17.57 0.32 17.24
CA ASP A 761 16.49 0.71 18.15
C ASP A 761 15.63 1.86 17.59
N ALA A 762 16.17 2.63 16.63
CA ALA A 762 15.44 3.70 15.94
C ALA A 762 14.60 3.21 14.75
N VAL A 763 14.89 2.04 14.18
CA VAL A 763 14.20 1.52 12.98
C VAL A 763 12.67 1.45 13.18
N PRO A 764 12.12 0.85 14.27
CA PRO A 764 10.67 0.76 14.43
C PRO A 764 9.98 2.13 14.47
N GLY A 765 10.57 3.10 15.19
CA GLY A 765 10.02 4.46 15.28
C GLY A 765 10.04 5.20 13.94
N ALA A 766 11.04 4.95 13.09
CA ALA A 766 11.11 5.53 11.75
C ALA A 766 10.00 5.01 10.84
N PHE A 767 9.68 3.71 10.89
CA PHE A 767 8.56 3.14 10.14
C PHE A 767 7.20 3.64 10.63
N GLU A 768 7.00 3.79 11.94
CA GLU A 768 5.76 4.37 12.48
C GLU A 768 5.57 5.82 12.03
N THR A 769 6.64 6.62 12.03
CA THR A 769 6.59 8.01 11.54
C THR A 769 6.31 8.05 10.04
N ALA A 770 6.96 7.17 9.25
CA ALA A 770 6.71 7.08 7.81
C ALA A 770 5.25 6.69 7.50
N LYS A 771 4.66 5.78 8.28
CA LYS A 771 3.24 5.44 8.21
C LYS A 771 2.39 6.67 8.49
N ASP A 772 2.61 7.35 9.62
CA ASP A 772 1.80 8.52 10.01
C ASP A 772 1.90 9.65 8.97
N ASP A 773 3.09 9.90 8.42
CA ASP A 773 3.31 10.87 7.35
C ASP A 773 2.57 10.49 6.06
N TYR A 774 2.58 9.21 5.67
CA TYR A 774 1.82 8.73 4.52
C TYR A 774 0.31 8.88 4.71
N LEU A 775 -0.21 8.56 5.90
CA LEU A 775 -1.63 8.76 6.22
C LEU A 775 -2.02 10.24 6.21
N ALA A 776 -1.13 11.13 6.67
CA ALA A 776 -1.34 12.57 6.60
C ALA A 776 -1.30 13.09 5.15
N GLU A 777 -0.49 12.49 4.27
CA GLU A 777 -0.47 12.80 2.85
C GLU A 777 -1.76 12.35 2.14
N ILE A 778 -2.31 11.18 2.51
CA ILE A 778 -3.65 10.76 2.06
C ILE A 778 -4.71 11.77 2.50
N ASP A 779 -4.67 12.25 3.76
CA ASP A 779 -5.60 13.26 4.26
C ASP A 779 -5.47 14.58 3.47
N ALA A 780 -4.24 14.99 3.12
CA ALA A 780 -3.99 16.17 2.28
C ALA A 780 -4.50 15.99 0.83
N LEU A 781 -4.50 14.75 0.33
CA LEU A 781 -5.02 14.39 -0.99
C LEU A 781 -6.53 14.20 -1.04
N SER A 782 -7.26 14.32 0.09
CA SER A 782 -8.72 14.12 0.14
C SER A 782 -9.46 14.80 -1.01
N PRO A 783 -9.28 16.11 -1.28
CA PRO A 783 -10.02 16.78 -2.36
C PRO A 783 -9.73 16.22 -3.75
N THR A 784 -8.53 15.65 -3.95
CA THR A 784 -8.11 15.06 -5.23
C THR A 784 -8.61 13.63 -5.36
N LEU A 785 -8.59 12.84 -4.28
CA LEU A 785 -9.17 11.50 -4.24
C LEU A 785 -10.68 11.54 -4.48
N GLU A 786 -11.40 12.39 -3.74
CA GLU A 786 -12.83 12.61 -3.88
C GLU A 786 -13.19 13.05 -5.31
N LYS A 787 -12.44 14.01 -5.85
CA LYS A 787 -12.61 14.46 -7.23
C LYS A 787 -12.32 13.35 -8.25
N THR A 788 -11.27 12.58 -8.07
CA THR A 788 -10.90 11.49 -8.99
C THR A 788 -11.94 10.37 -8.98
N PHE A 789 -12.47 10.05 -7.79
CA PHE A 789 -13.60 9.15 -7.63
C PHE A 789 -14.81 9.66 -8.41
N ALA A 790 -15.19 10.92 -8.18
CA ALA A 790 -16.34 11.54 -8.82
C ALA A 790 -16.18 11.64 -10.34
N ASP A 791 -15.02 12.08 -10.82
CA ASP A 791 -14.69 12.24 -12.25
C ASP A 791 -14.66 10.89 -12.97
N THR A 792 -14.22 9.82 -12.29
CA THR A 792 -14.27 8.47 -12.86
C THR A 792 -15.72 8.04 -13.07
N LEU A 793 -16.59 8.12 -12.05
CA LEU A 793 -18.01 7.78 -12.19
C LEU A 793 -18.77 8.70 -13.15
N ASN A 794 -18.35 9.96 -13.26
CA ASN A 794 -18.88 10.94 -14.21
C ASN A 794 -18.77 10.47 -15.67
N THR A 795 -17.78 9.64 -16.02
CA THR A 795 -17.71 9.01 -17.35
C THR A 795 -18.92 8.11 -17.62
N GLY A 796 -19.35 7.34 -16.61
CA GLY A 796 -20.53 6.49 -16.67
C GLY A 796 -21.83 7.29 -16.72
N PHE A 797 -21.99 8.29 -15.85
CA PHE A 797 -23.15 9.20 -15.90
C PHE A 797 -23.26 9.91 -17.24
N ARG A 798 -22.14 10.28 -17.86
CA ARG A 798 -22.13 10.89 -19.19
C ARG A 798 -22.72 9.95 -20.24
N GLY A 799 -22.40 8.65 -20.18
CA GLY A 799 -23.02 7.63 -21.04
C GLY A 799 -24.54 7.52 -20.83
N ILE A 800 -25.00 7.58 -19.58
CA ILE A 800 -26.44 7.56 -19.23
C ILE A 800 -27.18 8.77 -19.81
N TYR A 801 -26.64 9.97 -19.65
CA TYR A 801 -27.28 11.16 -20.22
C TYR A 801 -27.18 11.20 -21.75
N LEU A 802 -26.06 10.79 -22.35
CA LEU A 802 -25.92 10.72 -23.81
C LEU A 802 -26.92 9.73 -24.44
N SER A 803 -27.14 8.58 -23.82
CA SER A 803 -28.12 7.60 -24.31
C SER A 803 -29.56 8.10 -24.13
N THR A 804 -29.86 8.80 -23.03
CA THR A 804 -31.14 9.49 -22.85
C THR A 804 -31.36 10.57 -23.92
N MET A 805 -30.33 11.35 -24.24
CA MET A 805 -30.36 12.34 -25.32
C MET A 805 -30.59 11.66 -26.68
N ALA A 806 -29.90 10.56 -26.98
CA ALA A 806 -30.07 9.80 -28.21
C ALA A 806 -31.50 9.26 -28.34
N ALA A 807 -32.07 8.71 -27.26
CA ALA A 807 -33.46 8.25 -27.23
C ALA A 807 -34.45 9.41 -27.47
N ALA A 808 -34.22 10.58 -26.87
CA ALA A 808 -35.05 11.76 -27.06
C ALA A 808 -34.96 12.32 -28.49
N LEU A 809 -33.77 12.36 -29.09
CA LEU A 809 -33.56 12.77 -30.48
C LEU A 809 -34.19 11.79 -31.47
N LEU A 810 -34.07 10.48 -31.22
CA LEU A 810 -34.71 9.45 -32.03
C LEU A 810 -36.24 9.57 -31.93
N ALA A 811 -36.78 9.86 -30.74
CA ALA A 811 -38.21 10.10 -30.56
C ALA A 811 -38.66 11.36 -31.33
N ALA A 812 -37.88 12.45 -31.28
CA ALA A 812 -38.16 13.65 -32.08
C ALA A 812 -38.16 13.34 -33.58
N LEU A 813 -37.21 12.53 -34.07
CA LEU A 813 -37.15 12.10 -35.47
C LEU A 813 -38.37 11.25 -35.86
N LEU A 814 -38.73 10.23 -35.06
CA LEU A 814 -39.91 9.40 -35.30
C LEU A 814 -41.20 10.23 -35.30
N LEU A 815 -41.27 11.23 -34.43
CA LEU A 815 -42.42 12.13 -34.36
C LEU A 815 -42.58 12.95 -35.66
N THR A 816 -41.50 13.25 -36.38
CA THR A 816 -41.61 13.90 -37.70
C THR A 816 -42.35 13.01 -38.71
N LEU A 817 -42.11 11.69 -38.65
CA LEU A 817 -42.75 10.67 -39.49
C LEU A 817 -44.23 10.46 -39.15
N TYR A 818 -44.69 10.89 -37.97
CA TYR A 818 -46.08 10.73 -37.57
C TYR A 818 -47.01 11.46 -38.56
N PRO A 819 -47.91 10.74 -39.26
CA PRO A 819 -48.72 11.31 -40.33
C PRO A 819 -49.73 12.31 -39.78
N ARG A 820 -49.91 13.44 -40.49
CA ARG A 820 -50.98 14.40 -40.19
C ARG A 820 -52.33 13.71 -40.40
N ARG A 821 -53.28 13.94 -39.49
CA ARG A 821 -54.65 13.44 -39.62
C ARG A 821 -55.22 13.92 -40.96
N ALA A 822 -55.66 12.99 -41.81
CA ALA A 822 -56.53 13.36 -42.93
C ALA A 822 -57.84 13.84 -42.29
N LYS A 823 -58.26 15.08 -42.59
CA LYS A 823 -59.58 15.56 -42.16
C LYS A 823 -60.62 14.60 -42.73
N SER A 824 -61.23 13.77 -41.90
CA SER A 824 -62.45 13.06 -42.27
C SER A 824 -63.59 14.08 -42.30
N GLU A 825 -64.33 14.12 -43.40
CA GLU A 825 -65.39 15.09 -43.68
C GLU A 825 -66.65 14.97 -42.79
N ASP A 826 -66.67 14.09 -41.80
CA ASP A 826 -67.77 13.99 -40.82
C ASP A 826 -67.23 14.15 -39.38
N GLN A 827 -67.30 15.37 -38.86
CA GLN A 827 -67.42 15.68 -37.42
C GLN A 827 -68.40 16.83 -37.23
#